data_AF-A0A0D0IXK7-F1
#
_entry.id   AF-A0A0D0IXK7-F1
#
_cell.length_a   1.000
_cell.length_b   1.000
_cell.length_c   1.000
_cell.angle_alpha   90.00
_cell.angle_beta   90.00
_cell.angle_gamma   90.00
#
_symmetry.space_group_name_H-M   'P 1'
#
loop_
_entity.id
_entity.type
_entity.pdbx_description
1 polymer ?
#
loop_
_entity_poly.entity_id
_entity_poly.type
_entity_poly.pdbx_seq_one_letter_code
_entity_poly.pdbx_strand_id
1 'polypeptide(L)'
;MTSAGALGGNICMPQRTEVKDFCSVISLNDKTGDSRPFVHFVTTLWPKLDTASGREALVKIHQLAMKESYGNGNTPNDNGDVLAKLLEILDKLGITGADLTKMLEYMKKVYPLYVFQIENRVRPDMDPDNGLTVDTIYQAPIDEAYYGLANEKNKYVPAGLSLQEIEELESNGAIGKRNGSYAWGMGTYKDKLYWSTNNNYLCMQGYGSFVQPGVGDNVPYENKCWACEYGQSTYAKEAYTDGDENSRYADIRPPRIYSYDTKSGIVTDITPSIDEYPILKNCQGLRSCGILNGVVFFGGPGLYASDWDSKVSAAFVAYDADNDRILGASSLSDVDGCKVVNVRRWRVVNNVLYVTVGITHPTTGKKIGALLRWYGDKNDPWKFHIVGLVDNEAAELACFNNRIYIGTWATVSAVHVSPEIPEGGFTPVSIDSEMWPKVWTSDVAEPTKTLGRSITSVAGFHEWRNHLYWGVFCPNYYVLSTAQSTYGSLTSPDALAFILGNYRTPSFWRIDKDNNYELLYGDTTNPKPVYDKEGKIENWELEPSGLEAKWGRGGFGNLWTIYIWAIQEYDGNMYVGTMDLSNLADAAGSNLVGDASFATLSKLLTGLDASDEGFELLRMTDEEEAPKYITENGFNNAQQYGVRNLEVLDGRLMLGSASMSSLKPNGGWHVLSITDDKNSASVSQSMIKKPGIIMERNAGYINLATVGGERITTIEVYDAAGRRINSARPDSHLASIPLQNVKGVNIIKVTSEKGEWEIKAGL
;
A
#
# COMPACT_ATOMS: atom_id res chain seq x y z
N MET A 1 -51.88 -10.88 -14.50
CA MET A 1 -53.32 -10.60 -14.60
C MET A 1 -53.81 -10.08 -13.26
N THR A 2 -54.18 -8.79 -13.24
CA THR A 2 -55.07 -8.05 -12.32
C THR A 2 -55.24 -8.51 -10.86
N SER A 3 -54.70 -7.70 -9.94
CA SER A 3 -55.56 -7.02 -8.96
C SER A 3 -55.00 -5.61 -8.70
N ALA A 4 -55.71 -4.63 -9.25
CA ALA A 4 -55.55 -3.23 -8.91
C ALA A 4 -56.13 -3.03 -7.51
N GLY A 5 -55.25 -2.93 -6.51
CA GLY A 5 -55.57 -2.41 -5.19
C GLY A 5 -54.98 -1.00 -5.08
N ALA A 6 -55.85 -0.01 -4.97
CA ALA A 6 -55.49 1.39 -4.84
C ALA A 6 -54.57 1.63 -3.63
N LEU A 7 -53.29 1.89 -3.87
CA LEU A 7 -52.46 2.71 -3.00
C LEU A 7 -52.36 4.08 -3.65
N GLY A 8 -53.34 4.93 -3.37
CA GLY A 8 -53.12 6.37 -3.46
C GLY A 8 -52.04 6.71 -2.44
N GLY A 9 -50.79 6.75 -2.88
CA GLY A 9 -49.71 7.31 -2.09
C GLY A 9 -50.05 8.78 -1.87
N ASN A 10 -50.58 9.11 -0.68
CA ASN A 10 -50.69 10.50 -0.25
C ASN A 10 -49.27 11.07 -0.28
N ILE A 11 -49.00 11.91 -1.28
CA ILE A 11 -47.83 12.78 -1.32
C ILE A 11 -48.10 13.84 -0.23
N CYS A 12 -47.87 13.47 1.02
CA CYS A 12 -48.08 14.35 2.16
C CYS A 12 -46.90 15.32 2.25
N MET A 13 -47.19 16.60 2.47
CA MET A 13 -46.17 17.61 2.75
C MET A 13 -45.37 17.24 4.01
N PRO A 14 -44.07 17.59 4.08
CA PRO A 14 -43.26 17.33 5.27
C PRO A 14 -43.84 17.94 6.55
N GLN A 15 -43.74 17.23 7.67
CA GLN A 15 -44.26 17.74 8.94
C GLN A 15 -43.36 18.84 9.51
N ARG A 16 -43.97 19.82 10.17
CA ARG A 16 -43.23 20.93 10.82
C ARG A 16 -42.16 20.45 11.81
N THR A 17 -42.42 19.38 12.54
CA THR A 17 -41.48 18.75 13.49
C THR A 17 -40.28 18.14 12.78
N GLU A 18 -40.49 17.45 11.65
CA GLU A 18 -39.40 16.85 10.85
C GLU A 18 -38.49 17.93 10.26
N VAL A 19 -39.07 19.05 9.78
CA VAL A 19 -38.29 20.19 9.28
C VAL A 19 -37.47 20.82 10.41
N LYS A 20 -38.03 20.97 11.60
CA LYS A 20 -37.30 21.48 12.78
C LYS A 20 -36.15 20.55 13.16
N ASP A 21 -36.37 19.25 13.22
CA ASP A 21 -35.32 18.26 13.50
C ASP A 21 -34.21 18.30 12.44
N PHE A 22 -34.58 18.39 11.15
CA PHE A 22 -33.64 18.48 10.04
C PHE A 22 -32.74 19.72 10.17
N CYS A 23 -33.33 20.88 10.43
CA CYS A 23 -32.57 22.12 10.68
C CYS A 23 -31.72 22.06 11.94
N SER A 24 -32.21 21.41 13.00
CA SER A 24 -31.47 21.23 14.26
C SER A 24 -30.15 20.50 14.01
N VAL A 25 -30.19 19.40 13.26
CA VAL A 25 -28.99 18.62 12.92
C VAL A 25 -27.97 19.46 12.15
N ILE A 26 -28.40 20.29 11.19
CA ILE A 26 -27.50 21.19 10.46
C ILE A 26 -26.81 22.15 11.44
N SER A 27 -27.59 22.88 12.24
CA SER A 27 -27.07 23.91 13.13
C SER A 27 -26.20 23.38 14.28
N LEU A 28 -26.41 22.13 14.69
CA LEU A 28 -25.62 21.48 15.75
C LEU A 28 -24.25 21.01 15.26
N ASN A 29 -24.12 20.65 13.98
CA ASN A 29 -22.94 19.99 13.44
C ASN A 29 -22.08 20.88 12.55
N ASP A 30 -22.64 21.91 11.91
CA ASP A 30 -21.85 22.89 11.16
C ASP A 30 -21.47 24.08 12.04
N LYS A 31 -20.18 24.16 12.39
CA LYS A 31 -19.62 25.24 13.22
C LYS A 31 -19.05 26.41 12.40
N THR A 32 -18.92 26.23 11.09
CA THR A 32 -18.25 27.17 10.18
C THR A 32 -19.23 28.12 9.49
N GLY A 33 -20.49 27.70 9.37
CA GLY A 33 -21.48 28.38 8.55
C GLY A 33 -21.26 28.18 7.05
N ASP A 34 -20.35 27.30 6.66
CA ASP A 34 -20.09 26.94 5.27
C ASP A 34 -21.09 25.89 4.77
N SER A 35 -21.98 26.32 3.87
CA SER A 35 -22.97 25.42 3.27
C SER A 35 -22.39 24.35 2.34
N ARG A 36 -21.13 24.43 1.90
CA ARG A 36 -20.53 23.50 0.91
C ARG A 36 -20.59 22.03 1.38
N PRO A 37 -20.11 21.66 2.59
CA PRO A 37 -20.34 20.35 3.20
C PRO A 37 -21.78 19.86 3.13
N PHE A 38 -22.74 20.68 3.55
CA PHE A 38 -24.16 20.32 3.57
C PHE A 38 -24.70 20.07 2.17
N VAL A 39 -24.43 20.98 1.23
CA VAL A 39 -24.86 20.85 -0.16
C VAL A 39 -24.28 19.59 -0.77
N HIS A 40 -22.98 19.35 -0.62
CA HIS A 40 -22.31 18.15 -1.13
C HIS A 40 -22.92 16.86 -0.57
N PHE A 41 -23.11 16.79 0.74
CA PHE A 41 -23.72 15.64 1.41
C PHE A 41 -25.11 15.32 0.82
N VAL A 42 -25.97 16.33 0.74
CA VAL A 42 -27.34 16.15 0.27
C VAL A 42 -27.38 15.83 -1.22
N THR A 43 -26.62 16.51 -2.07
CA THR A 43 -26.60 16.24 -3.52
C THR A 43 -25.98 14.88 -3.85
N THR A 44 -25.06 14.39 -3.02
CA THR A 44 -24.48 13.06 -3.20
C THR A 44 -25.51 11.97 -2.94
N LEU A 45 -26.28 12.07 -1.85
CA LEU A 45 -27.29 11.09 -1.47
C LEU A 45 -28.62 11.25 -2.23
N TRP A 46 -28.91 12.46 -2.72
CA TRP A 46 -30.04 12.78 -3.59
C TRP A 46 -29.56 13.45 -4.90
N PRO A 47 -29.00 12.69 -5.86
CA PRO A 47 -28.46 13.24 -7.11
C PRO A 47 -29.46 14.07 -7.93
N LYS A 48 -30.77 13.84 -7.77
CA LYS A 48 -31.82 14.66 -8.40
C LYS A 48 -31.76 16.15 -8.00
N LEU A 49 -31.15 16.46 -6.85
CA LEU A 49 -30.97 17.82 -6.35
C LEU A 49 -29.66 18.46 -6.84
N ASP A 50 -28.80 17.71 -7.53
CA ASP A 50 -27.57 18.21 -8.13
C ASP A 50 -27.84 18.98 -9.43
N THR A 51 -28.55 20.10 -9.28
CA THR A 51 -28.83 21.07 -10.34
C THR A 51 -28.49 22.47 -9.83
N ALA A 52 -28.31 23.44 -10.71
CA ALA A 52 -28.01 24.82 -10.28
C ALA A 52 -29.07 25.37 -9.31
N SER A 53 -30.36 25.17 -9.62
CA SER A 53 -31.48 25.58 -8.75
C SER A 53 -31.59 24.74 -7.48
N GLY A 54 -31.32 23.43 -7.56
CA GLY A 54 -31.29 22.54 -6.40
C GLY A 54 -30.20 22.94 -5.40
N ARG A 55 -28.99 23.18 -5.86
CA ARG A 55 -27.87 23.67 -5.04
C ARG A 55 -28.17 25.03 -4.41
N GLU A 56 -28.73 25.97 -5.17
CA GLU A 56 -29.13 27.29 -4.65
C GLU A 56 -30.18 27.17 -3.54
N ALA A 57 -31.17 26.28 -3.71
CA ALA A 57 -32.19 26.02 -2.70
C ALA A 57 -31.60 25.37 -1.43
N LEU A 58 -30.66 24.43 -1.57
CA LEU A 58 -29.97 23.82 -0.43
C LEU A 58 -29.13 24.83 0.35
N VAL A 59 -28.44 25.75 -0.34
CA VAL A 59 -27.74 26.88 0.32
C VAL A 59 -28.73 27.73 1.12
N LYS A 60 -29.91 28.02 0.58
CA LYS A 60 -30.95 28.77 1.31
C LYS A 60 -31.49 28.00 2.52
N ILE A 61 -31.71 26.70 2.40
CA ILE A 61 -32.13 25.82 3.52
C ILE A 61 -31.10 25.88 4.64
N HIS A 62 -29.81 25.73 4.30
CA HIS A 62 -28.71 25.80 5.24
C HIS A 62 -28.66 27.16 5.96
N GLN A 63 -28.69 28.27 5.22
CA GLN A 63 -28.68 29.62 5.79
C GLN A 63 -29.86 29.88 6.73
N LEU A 64 -31.04 29.35 6.41
CA LEU A 64 -32.23 29.46 7.26
C LEU A 64 -32.10 28.60 8.53
N ALA A 65 -31.52 27.40 8.42
CA ALA A 65 -31.25 26.53 9.57
C ALA A 65 -30.25 27.18 10.55
N MET A 66 -29.20 27.84 10.04
CA MET A 66 -28.19 28.50 10.86
C MET A 66 -28.71 29.75 11.60
N LYS A 67 -29.69 30.47 11.05
CA LYS A 67 -30.25 31.70 11.65
C LYS A 67 -31.07 31.48 12.91
N GLU A 68 -31.64 30.30 13.08
CA GLU A 68 -32.61 30.01 14.13
C GLU A 68 -31.98 29.36 15.37
N SER A 69 -30.66 29.13 15.39
CA SER A 69 -29.92 28.49 16.50
C SER A 69 -30.73 27.39 17.20
N TYR A 70 -31.12 26.35 16.44
CA TYR A 70 -31.91 25.23 16.96
C TYR A 70 -31.17 24.32 17.96
N GLY A 71 -30.01 24.76 18.48
CA GLY A 71 -29.13 24.01 19.36
C GLY A 71 -28.68 24.82 20.58
N ASN A 72 -29.49 24.81 21.65
CA ASN A 72 -29.11 24.85 23.08
C ASN A 72 -30.30 25.31 23.91
N GLY A 73 -31.09 24.37 24.45
CA GLY A 73 -31.90 24.49 25.69
C GLY A 73 -32.88 25.66 25.92
N ASN A 74 -32.83 26.72 25.12
CA ASN A 74 -33.75 27.83 25.09
C ASN A 74 -34.71 27.56 23.95
N THR A 75 -36.00 27.60 24.27
CA THR A 75 -37.11 27.51 23.33
C THR A 75 -36.78 28.15 21.99
N PRO A 76 -36.96 27.44 20.85
CA PRO A 76 -36.80 28.05 19.54
C PRO A 76 -37.69 29.29 19.48
N ASN A 77 -37.15 30.43 19.07
CA ASN A 77 -38.01 31.53 18.64
C ASN A 77 -38.79 30.99 17.45
N ASP A 78 -40.06 30.63 17.65
CA ASP A 78 -40.93 30.08 16.60
C ASP A 78 -41.23 31.19 15.57
N ASN A 79 -40.24 31.56 14.75
CA ASN A 79 -40.42 32.44 13.62
C ASN A 79 -41.18 31.64 12.56
N GLY A 80 -42.51 31.62 12.67
CA GLY A 80 -43.40 30.93 11.73
C GLY A 80 -43.15 31.28 10.26
N ASP A 81 -42.51 32.41 9.98
CA ASP A 81 -42.05 32.85 8.65
C ASP A 81 -40.87 32.01 8.10
N VAL A 82 -39.89 31.64 8.93
CA VAL A 82 -38.74 30.80 8.50
C VAL A 82 -39.19 29.38 8.17
N LEU A 83 -40.03 28.80 9.03
CA LEU A 83 -40.57 27.45 8.81
C LEU A 83 -41.48 27.38 7.57
N ALA A 84 -42.28 28.42 7.33
CA ALA A 84 -43.09 28.52 6.12
C ALA A 84 -42.22 28.61 4.85
N LYS A 85 -41.16 29.42 4.88
CA LYS A 85 -40.18 29.52 3.78
C LYS A 85 -39.48 28.20 3.50
N LEU A 86 -39.07 27.48 4.55
CA LEU A 86 -38.46 26.15 4.41
C LEU A 86 -39.41 25.16 3.75
N LEU A 87 -40.67 25.10 4.18
CA LEU A 87 -41.69 24.24 3.57
C LEU A 87 -41.93 24.59 2.10
N GLU A 88 -41.96 25.88 1.75
CA GLU A 88 -42.08 26.33 0.36
C GLU A 88 -40.87 25.90 -0.50
N ILE A 89 -39.65 25.99 0.05
CA ILE A 89 -38.44 25.55 -0.66
C ILE A 89 -38.48 24.02 -0.87
N LEU A 90 -38.85 23.24 0.16
CA LEU A 90 -38.96 21.78 0.07
C LEU A 90 -40.01 21.36 -0.97
N ASP A 91 -41.15 22.04 -1.02
CA ASP A 91 -42.20 21.82 -2.04
C ASP A 91 -41.68 22.08 -3.46
N LYS A 92 -40.97 23.21 -3.67
CA LYS A 92 -40.34 23.55 -4.97
C LYS A 92 -39.29 22.54 -5.40
N LEU A 93 -38.62 21.90 -4.45
CA LEU A 93 -37.67 20.81 -4.71
C LEU A 93 -38.35 19.46 -4.94
N GLY A 94 -39.67 19.38 -4.79
CA GLY A 94 -40.43 18.13 -4.88
C GLY A 94 -40.06 17.14 -3.77
N ILE A 95 -39.65 17.62 -2.60
CA ILE A 95 -39.31 16.80 -1.43
C ILE A 95 -40.60 16.50 -0.67
N THR A 96 -41.03 15.23 -0.73
CA THR A 96 -42.22 14.75 -0.02
C THR A 96 -41.93 14.55 1.47
N GLY A 97 -42.97 14.36 2.29
CA GLY A 97 -42.77 13.99 3.70
C GLY A 97 -41.96 12.70 3.85
N ALA A 98 -42.22 11.68 3.02
CA ALA A 98 -41.45 10.44 3.01
C ALA A 98 -39.97 10.65 2.60
N ASP A 99 -39.71 11.54 1.63
CA ASP A 99 -38.34 11.94 1.29
C ASP A 99 -37.66 12.60 2.49
N LEU A 100 -38.34 13.53 3.18
CA LEU A 100 -37.76 14.23 4.32
C LEU A 100 -37.52 13.30 5.51
N THR A 101 -38.43 12.38 5.82
CA THR A 101 -38.21 11.37 6.87
C THR A 101 -36.95 10.55 6.58
N LYS A 102 -36.77 10.12 5.32
CA LYS A 102 -35.56 9.40 4.89
C LYS A 102 -34.32 10.30 4.98
N MET A 103 -34.39 11.53 4.49
CA MET A 103 -33.29 12.51 4.61
C MET A 103 -32.89 12.72 6.07
N LEU A 104 -33.87 12.83 6.97
CA LEU A 104 -33.63 13.05 8.38
C LEU A 104 -32.89 11.89 9.04
N GLU A 105 -33.12 10.65 8.61
CA GLU A 105 -32.35 9.50 9.10
C GLU A 105 -30.86 9.62 8.73
N TYR A 106 -30.54 9.94 7.47
CA TYR A 106 -29.15 10.18 7.04
C TYR A 106 -28.55 11.40 7.74
N MET A 107 -29.32 12.46 7.92
CA MET A 107 -28.85 13.63 8.67
C MET A 107 -28.51 13.25 10.11
N LYS A 108 -29.38 12.52 10.82
CA LYS A 108 -29.13 12.18 12.24
C LYS A 108 -27.97 11.20 12.41
N LYS A 109 -27.84 10.19 11.54
CA LYS A 109 -26.86 9.10 11.70
C LYS A 109 -25.52 9.36 11.00
N VAL A 110 -25.54 9.99 9.83
CA VAL A 110 -24.39 10.02 8.91
C VAL A 110 -23.78 11.42 8.81
N TYR A 111 -24.59 12.48 8.74
CA TYR A 111 -24.09 13.84 8.53
C TYR A 111 -23.08 14.32 9.59
N PRO A 112 -23.26 14.09 10.91
CA PRO A 112 -22.26 14.45 11.93
C PRO A 112 -20.89 13.81 11.66
N LEU A 113 -20.89 12.53 11.28
CA LEU A 113 -19.67 11.78 10.99
C LEU A 113 -19.04 12.22 9.66
N TYR A 114 -19.86 12.54 8.67
CA TYR A 114 -19.38 13.10 7.41
C TYR A 114 -18.71 14.46 7.62
N VAL A 115 -19.36 15.39 8.33
CA VAL A 115 -18.78 16.70 8.69
C VAL A 115 -17.48 16.48 9.47
N PHE A 116 -17.50 15.59 10.47
CA PHE A 116 -16.28 15.20 11.17
C PHE A 116 -15.20 14.70 10.21
N GLN A 117 -15.51 13.94 9.16
CA GLN A 117 -14.48 13.46 8.25
C GLN A 117 -13.92 14.56 7.35
N ILE A 118 -14.68 15.57 6.96
CA ILE A 118 -14.20 16.56 5.97
C ILE A 118 -13.75 17.90 6.55
N GLU A 119 -14.19 18.26 7.76
CA GLU A 119 -13.89 19.55 8.38
C GLU A 119 -12.39 19.70 8.70
N ASN A 120 -11.80 20.87 8.41
CA ASN A 120 -10.41 21.22 8.72
C ASN A 120 -9.34 20.25 8.16
N ARG A 121 -9.65 19.51 7.09
CA ARG A 121 -8.64 18.76 6.33
C ARG A 121 -7.96 19.71 5.34
N VAL A 122 -6.67 19.94 5.55
CA VAL A 122 -5.85 20.82 4.74
C VAL A 122 -4.84 19.94 3.98
N ARG A 123 -4.85 20.06 2.65
CA ARG A 123 -3.81 19.45 1.81
C ARG A 123 -2.51 20.25 1.93
N PRO A 124 -1.36 19.60 2.07
CA PRO A 124 -0.06 20.22 1.80
C PRO A 124 -0.03 20.97 0.47
N ASP A 125 0.78 22.02 0.41
CA ASP A 125 1.04 22.70 -0.85
C ASP A 125 1.85 21.79 -1.79
N MET A 126 1.55 21.85 -3.09
CA MET A 126 2.46 21.33 -4.11
C MET A 126 3.77 22.10 -4.05
N ASP A 127 4.90 21.41 -4.22
CA ASP A 127 6.21 22.02 -4.33
C ASP A 127 6.43 22.53 -5.77
N PRO A 128 6.23 23.83 -6.05
CA PRO A 128 6.24 24.37 -7.41
C PRO A 128 7.64 24.38 -8.04
N ASP A 129 8.67 24.25 -7.19
CA ASP A 129 10.08 24.38 -7.52
C ASP A 129 10.82 23.09 -7.18
N ASN A 130 10.14 21.93 -7.24
CA ASN A 130 10.77 20.69 -6.80
C ASN A 130 12.06 20.37 -7.57
N GLY A 131 12.18 20.81 -8.84
CA GLY A 131 13.40 20.60 -9.65
C GLY A 131 13.74 19.13 -9.86
N LEU A 132 12.77 18.24 -9.62
CA LEU A 132 12.97 16.80 -9.62
C LEU A 132 12.68 16.23 -11.01
N THR A 133 13.61 15.47 -11.55
CA THR A 133 13.39 14.64 -12.73
C THR A 133 13.11 13.21 -12.30
N VAL A 134 12.05 12.60 -12.87
CA VAL A 134 11.61 11.24 -12.57
C VAL A 134 11.78 10.36 -13.81
N ASP A 135 12.51 9.26 -13.65
CA ASP A 135 12.74 8.26 -14.68
C ASP A 135 12.23 6.89 -14.22
N THR A 136 11.47 6.19 -15.08
CA THR A 136 11.17 4.77 -14.86
C THR A 136 12.40 3.94 -15.19
N ILE A 137 12.93 3.24 -14.18
CA ILE A 137 14.00 2.25 -14.35
C ILE A 137 13.39 0.97 -14.91
N TYR A 138 12.41 0.40 -14.20
CA TYR A 138 11.85 -0.86 -14.64
C TYR A 138 10.41 -1.00 -14.20
N GLN A 139 9.58 -1.57 -15.06
CA GLN A 139 8.19 -1.91 -14.77
C GLN A 139 8.06 -3.42 -14.73
N ALA A 140 7.22 -3.94 -13.83
CA ALA A 140 6.83 -5.33 -13.80
C ALA A 140 6.48 -5.82 -15.21
N PRO A 141 7.07 -6.93 -15.72
CA PRO A 141 6.79 -7.40 -17.07
C PRO A 141 5.32 -7.81 -17.23
N ILE A 142 4.83 -7.82 -18.47
CA ILE A 142 3.61 -8.56 -18.80
C ILE A 142 4.00 -10.02 -18.78
N ASP A 143 3.59 -10.75 -17.76
CA ASP A 143 4.04 -12.11 -17.48
C ASP A 143 2.91 -13.13 -17.65
N GLU A 144 1.75 -12.73 -18.17
CA GLU A 144 0.67 -13.66 -18.45
C GLU A 144 -0.19 -13.24 -19.65
N ALA A 145 -0.44 -14.20 -20.54
CA ALA A 145 -1.46 -14.09 -21.57
C ALA A 145 -2.81 -14.43 -20.94
N TYR A 146 -3.72 -13.48 -20.83
CA TYR A 146 -4.98 -13.64 -20.11
C TYR A 146 -6.20 -13.56 -21.05
N TYR A 147 -6.90 -14.68 -21.22
CA TYR A 147 -8.11 -14.85 -22.04
C TYR A 147 -9.41 -14.85 -21.21
N GLY A 148 -9.35 -14.46 -19.94
CA GLY A 148 -10.47 -14.49 -18.99
C GLY A 148 -10.32 -15.57 -17.92
N LEU A 149 -11.23 -15.56 -16.94
CA LEU A 149 -11.17 -16.41 -15.75
C LEU A 149 -11.13 -17.91 -16.09
N ALA A 150 -10.15 -18.62 -15.51
CA ALA A 150 -9.96 -20.06 -15.59
C ALA A 150 -9.89 -20.60 -17.04
N ASN A 151 -9.49 -19.76 -17.99
CA ASN A 151 -9.38 -20.14 -19.39
C ASN A 151 -8.13 -21.01 -19.61
N GLU A 152 -8.29 -22.18 -20.23
CA GLU A 152 -7.20 -23.11 -20.51
C GLU A 152 -6.08 -22.53 -21.38
N LYS A 153 -6.36 -21.46 -22.11
CA LYS A 153 -5.35 -20.74 -22.92
C LYS A 153 -4.51 -19.75 -22.12
N ASN A 154 -4.87 -19.47 -20.86
CA ASN A 154 -4.08 -18.60 -20.00
C ASN A 154 -2.69 -19.19 -19.83
N LYS A 155 -1.66 -18.37 -19.98
CA LYS A 155 -0.26 -18.83 -19.94
C LYS A 155 0.60 -17.85 -19.15
N TYR A 156 1.15 -18.32 -18.04
CA TYR A 156 2.11 -17.58 -17.23
C TYR A 156 3.54 -17.79 -17.75
N VAL A 157 4.27 -16.70 -17.94
CA VAL A 157 5.66 -16.66 -18.43
C VAL A 157 6.46 -15.78 -17.47
N PRO A 158 7.15 -16.36 -16.46
CA PRO A 158 7.83 -15.60 -15.40
C PRO A 158 8.83 -14.53 -15.89
N ALA A 159 9.46 -14.76 -17.04
CA ALA A 159 10.43 -13.85 -17.64
C ALA A 159 9.77 -12.65 -18.36
N GLY A 160 8.45 -12.70 -18.56
CA GLY A 160 7.70 -11.74 -19.36
C GLY A 160 7.48 -12.19 -20.82
N LEU A 161 6.46 -11.59 -21.43
CA LEU A 161 6.11 -11.69 -22.85
C LEU A 161 6.71 -10.50 -23.62
N SER A 162 7.09 -10.76 -24.86
CA SER A 162 7.57 -9.75 -25.80
C SER A 162 6.47 -8.88 -26.39
N LEU A 163 6.83 -7.72 -26.94
CA LEU A 163 5.86 -6.86 -27.66
C LEU A 163 5.18 -7.61 -28.81
N GLN A 164 5.92 -8.43 -29.57
CA GLN A 164 5.35 -9.21 -30.67
C GLN A 164 4.40 -10.29 -30.16
N GLU A 165 4.76 -11.01 -29.08
CA GLU A 165 3.88 -11.98 -28.46
C GLU A 165 2.64 -11.30 -27.90
N ILE A 166 2.77 -10.13 -27.27
CA ILE A 166 1.64 -9.35 -26.76
C ILE A 166 0.73 -8.95 -27.93
N GLU A 167 1.25 -8.36 -29.00
CA GLU A 167 0.47 -7.97 -30.18
C GLU A 167 -0.25 -9.17 -30.81
N GLU A 168 0.43 -10.32 -30.93
CA GLU A 168 -0.17 -11.55 -31.44
C GLU A 168 -1.28 -12.06 -30.52
N LEU A 169 -1.05 -12.09 -29.21
CA LEU A 169 -2.02 -12.54 -28.22
C LEU A 169 -3.24 -11.61 -28.17
N GLU A 170 -3.03 -10.30 -28.20
CA GLU A 170 -4.09 -9.28 -28.25
C GLU A 170 -4.92 -9.39 -29.53
N SER A 171 -4.28 -9.65 -30.68
CA SER A 171 -5.00 -9.93 -31.93
C SER A 171 -5.89 -11.17 -31.86
N ASN A 172 -5.55 -12.10 -30.95
CA ASN A 172 -6.30 -13.32 -30.66
C ASN A 172 -7.27 -13.17 -29.47
N GLY A 173 -7.44 -11.97 -28.93
CA GLY A 173 -8.41 -11.65 -27.87
C GLY A 173 -7.92 -11.88 -26.44
N ALA A 174 -6.61 -12.06 -26.20
CA ALA A 174 -6.03 -12.00 -24.86
C ALA A 174 -5.73 -10.57 -24.42
N ILE A 175 -5.54 -10.39 -23.12
CA ILE A 175 -5.02 -9.19 -22.48
C ILE A 175 -3.66 -9.53 -21.87
N GLY A 176 -2.66 -8.66 -22.04
CA GLY A 176 -1.41 -8.77 -21.32
C GLY A 176 -1.59 -8.47 -19.83
N LYS A 177 -1.48 -9.49 -18.97
CA LYS A 177 -1.59 -9.36 -17.52
C LYS A 177 -0.20 -9.20 -16.86
N ARG A 178 -0.11 -8.30 -15.89
CA ARG A 178 1.09 -8.05 -15.05
C ARG A 178 0.83 -8.55 -13.63
N ASN A 179 1.30 -9.74 -13.30
CA ASN A 179 1.08 -10.30 -11.98
C ASN A 179 1.92 -9.60 -10.90
N GLY A 180 3.04 -8.95 -11.25
CA GLY A 180 3.90 -8.25 -10.30
C GLY A 180 3.22 -7.07 -9.61
N SER A 181 2.76 -7.26 -8.36
CA SER A 181 2.05 -6.21 -7.61
C SER A 181 2.99 -5.22 -6.94
N TYR A 182 4.02 -5.69 -6.21
CA TYR A 182 4.91 -4.83 -5.41
C TYR A 182 6.38 -5.01 -5.78
N ALA A 183 7.12 -3.90 -5.85
CA ALA A 183 8.55 -3.89 -5.56
C ALA A 183 8.71 -3.92 -4.03
N TRP A 184 8.69 -5.13 -3.46
CA TRP A 184 8.31 -5.35 -2.07
C TRP A 184 9.45 -5.16 -1.07
N GLY A 185 10.64 -5.71 -1.37
CA GLY A 185 11.89 -5.45 -0.66
C GLY A 185 12.86 -4.70 -1.56
N MET A 186 13.67 -3.80 -0.99
CA MET A 186 14.65 -3.02 -1.74
C MET A 186 15.88 -2.72 -0.87
N GLY A 187 17.07 -2.65 -1.47
CA GLY A 187 18.32 -2.28 -0.78
C GLY A 187 19.45 -2.02 -1.76
N THR A 188 20.52 -1.36 -1.31
CA THR A 188 21.64 -0.94 -2.17
C THR A 188 22.98 -1.50 -1.69
N TYR A 189 23.87 -1.78 -2.65
CA TYR A 189 25.26 -2.15 -2.36
C TYR A 189 26.18 -1.78 -3.52
N LYS A 190 27.22 -0.99 -3.23
CA LYS A 190 28.08 -0.38 -4.24
C LYS A 190 27.22 0.38 -5.27
N ASP A 191 27.41 0.11 -6.56
CA ASP A 191 26.68 0.74 -7.66
C ASP A 191 25.39 -0.01 -8.05
N LYS A 192 24.88 -0.90 -7.18
CA LYS A 192 23.73 -1.75 -7.49
C LYS A 192 22.54 -1.50 -6.57
N LEU A 193 21.37 -1.43 -7.18
CA LEU A 193 20.07 -1.55 -6.52
C LEU A 193 19.63 -3.01 -6.59
N TYR A 194 19.08 -3.52 -5.50
CA TYR A 194 18.46 -4.84 -5.41
C TYR A 194 17.00 -4.69 -5.02
N TRP A 195 16.10 -5.45 -5.64
CA TRP A 195 14.72 -5.52 -5.20
C TRP A 195 14.10 -6.89 -5.42
N SER A 196 13.07 -7.18 -4.63
CA SER A 196 12.31 -8.42 -4.69
C SER A 196 10.82 -8.13 -4.73
N THR A 197 10.01 -9.07 -5.22
CA THR A 197 8.61 -8.79 -5.54
C THR A 197 7.57 -9.49 -4.65
N ASN A 198 6.36 -8.93 -4.67
CA ASN A 198 5.11 -9.65 -4.45
C ASN A 198 4.34 -9.72 -5.77
N ASN A 199 3.71 -10.86 -6.07
CA ASN A 199 2.93 -11.02 -7.28
C ASN A 199 1.47 -11.42 -6.93
N ASN A 200 0.49 -10.66 -7.44
CA ASN A 200 -0.96 -10.69 -7.19
C ASN A 200 -1.38 -10.63 -5.73
N TYR A 201 -0.89 -9.65 -4.97
CA TYR A 201 -1.11 -9.61 -3.53
C TYR A 201 -2.58 -9.69 -3.07
N LEU A 202 -3.50 -9.06 -3.80
CA LEU A 202 -4.93 -9.07 -3.47
C LEU A 202 -5.65 -10.36 -3.85
N CYS A 203 -5.00 -11.28 -4.56
CA CYS A 203 -5.49 -12.65 -4.74
C CYS A 203 -5.08 -13.56 -3.58
N MET A 204 -4.45 -13.02 -2.54
CA MET A 204 -4.22 -13.73 -1.29
C MET A 204 -5.55 -13.84 -0.53
N GLN A 205 -5.87 -15.03 -0.03
CA GLN A 205 -7.07 -15.21 0.81
C GLN A 205 -6.85 -14.50 2.16
N GLY A 206 -7.92 -13.90 2.71
CA GLY A 206 -7.90 -13.25 4.03
C GLY A 206 -7.90 -11.72 4.02
N TYR A 207 -7.81 -11.06 2.87
CA TYR A 207 -7.90 -9.58 2.75
C TYR A 207 -9.30 -8.98 2.94
N GLY A 208 -10.26 -9.81 3.37
CA GLY A 208 -11.65 -9.43 3.59
C GLY A 208 -12.50 -9.48 2.31
N SER A 209 -13.81 -9.59 2.51
CA SER A 209 -14.81 -9.64 1.43
C SER A 209 -14.90 -8.36 0.61
N PHE A 210 -14.34 -7.22 1.05
CA PHE A 210 -14.37 -6.02 0.20
C PHE A 210 -13.46 -6.18 -1.02
N VAL A 211 -12.26 -6.73 -0.83
CA VAL A 211 -11.29 -6.97 -1.91
C VAL A 211 -11.73 -8.17 -2.78
N GLN A 212 -12.47 -9.12 -2.20
CA GLN A 212 -12.98 -10.33 -2.87
C GLN A 212 -14.48 -10.54 -2.55
N PRO A 213 -15.38 -9.74 -3.13
CA PRO A 213 -16.80 -9.72 -2.74
C PRO A 213 -17.57 -10.98 -3.16
N GLY A 214 -18.13 -11.66 -2.17
CA GLY A 214 -19.32 -12.52 -2.33
C GLY A 214 -19.11 -13.87 -3.02
N VAL A 215 -17.87 -14.25 -3.35
CA VAL A 215 -17.61 -15.48 -4.11
C VAL A 215 -17.21 -16.69 -3.24
N GLY A 216 -16.86 -16.48 -1.96
CA GLY A 216 -16.33 -17.55 -1.10
C GLY A 216 -14.86 -17.85 -1.38
N ASP A 217 -14.18 -18.53 -0.45
CA ASP A 217 -12.76 -18.85 -0.62
C ASP A 217 -12.53 -19.66 -1.92
N ASN A 218 -11.50 -19.30 -2.69
CA ASN A 218 -11.06 -20.02 -3.90
C ASN A 218 -12.04 -19.98 -5.10
N VAL A 219 -12.94 -18.99 -5.17
CA VAL A 219 -13.82 -18.80 -6.34
C VAL A 219 -13.28 -17.68 -7.23
N PRO A 220 -13.08 -17.93 -8.54
CA PRO A 220 -12.55 -16.94 -9.45
C PRO A 220 -13.32 -15.62 -9.44
N TYR A 221 -12.58 -14.52 -9.53
CA TYR A 221 -13.06 -13.15 -9.42
C TYR A 221 -12.31 -12.26 -10.40
N GLU A 222 -13.04 -11.45 -11.16
CA GLU A 222 -12.48 -10.43 -12.05
C GLU A 222 -13.21 -9.10 -11.83
N ASN A 223 -12.47 -8.00 -11.94
CA ASN A 223 -13.03 -6.67 -12.08
C ASN A 223 -12.23 -5.86 -13.12
N LYS A 224 -12.52 -4.56 -13.24
CA LYS A 224 -11.89 -3.68 -14.23
C LYS A 224 -10.37 -3.48 -14.06
N CYS A 225 -9.77 -3.91 -12.94
CA CYS A 225 -8.36 -3.70 -12.61
C CYS A 225 -7.56 -5.01 -12.44
N TRP A 226 -8.12 -6.06 -11.82
CA TRP A 226 -7.41 -7.34 -11.61
C TRP A 226 -8.31 -8.57 -11.75
N ALA A 227 -7.65 -9.72 -11.85
CA ALA A 227 -8.28 -11.03 -11.87
C ALA A 227 -7.57 -12.01 -10.94
N CYS A 228 -8.36 -12.79 -10.20
CA CYS A 228 -7.94 -13.91 -9.37
C CYS A 228 -8.68 -15.18 -9.81
N GLU A 229 -7.95 -16.22 -10.15
CA GLU A 229 -8.42 -17.53 -10.62
C GLU A 229 -8.15 -18.66 -9.62
N TYR A 230 -7.26 -18.41 -8.64
CA TYR A 230 -6.85 -19.30 -7.57
C TYR A 230 -6.48 -20.70 -8.07
N GLY A 231 -7.01 -21.75 -7.44
CA GLY A 231 -6.78 -23.15 -7.82
C GLY A 231 -7.38 -23.55 -9.17
N GLN A 232 -8.13 -22.65 -9.84
CA GLN A 232 -8.70 -22.91 -11.17
C GLN A 232 -7.81 -22.39 -12.31
N SER A 233 -6.79 -21.58 -12.00
CA SER A 233 -5.85 -21.07 -13.00
C SER A 233 -5.13 -22.20 -13.73
N THR A 234 -4.74 -21.96 -14.99
CA THR A 234 -3.88 -22.90 -15.74
C THR A 234 -2.57 -23.14 -15.01
N TYR A 235 -1.96 -22.08 -14.46
CA TYR A 235 -0.75 -22.20 -13.64
C TYR A 235 -0.95 -23.10 -12.41
N ALA A 236 -2.11 -23.09 -11.75
CA ALA A 236 -2.37 -24.00 -10.64
C ALA A 236 -2.21 -25.47 -11.07
N LYS A 237 -2.76 -25.83 -12.24
CA LYS A 237 -2.71 -27.18 -12.81
C LYS A 237 -1.30 -27.57 -13.25
N GLU A 238 -0.49 -26.61 -13.69
CA GLU A 238 0.91 -26.83 -14.09
C GLU A 238 1.83 -26.95 -12.88
N ALA A 239 1.67 -26.08 -11.89
CA ALA A 239 2.60 -25.96 -10.79
C ALA A 239 2.30 -26.93 -9.64
N TYR A 240 1.05 -27.37 -9.46
CA TYR A 240 0.63 -28.20 -8.32
C TYR A 240 0.03 -29.53 -8.78
N THR A 241 0.23 -30.57 -7.98
CA THR A 241 -0.42 -31.87 -8.20
C THR A 241 -1.90 -31.80 -7.86
N ASP A 242 -2.74 -32.59 -8.55
CA ASP A 242 -4.17 -32.69 -8.26
C ASP A 242 -4.42 -32.96 -6.75
N GLY A 243 -5.22 -32.09 -6.12
CA GLY A 243 -5.58 -32.18 -4.71
C GLY A 243 -4.59 -31.51 -3.73
N ASP A 244 -3.55 -30.83 -4.21
CA ASP A 244 -2.66 -30.02 -3.35
C ASP A 244 -3.42 -28.83 -2.76
N GLU A 245 -3.48 -28.74 -1.42
CA GLU A 245 -4.16 -27.67 -0.68
C GLU A 245 -3.59 -26.28 -0.97
N ASN A 246 -2.32 -26.18 -1.39
CA ASN A 246 -1.68 -24.90 -1.71
C ASN A 246 -2.09 -24.36 -3.09
N SER A 247 -2.69 -25.18 -3.96
CA SER A 247 -3.17 -24.74 -5.28
C SER A 247 -4.16 -23.57 -5.19
N ARG A 248 -4.90 -23.45 -4.08
CA ARG A 248 -5.80 -22.33 -3.81
C ARG A 248 -5.11 -20.96 -3.70
N TYR A 249 -3.78 -20.94 -3.59
CA TYR A 249 -2.95 -19.74 -3.57
C TYR A 249 -2.12 -19.57 -4.85
N ALA A 250 -2.39 -20.35 -5.90
CA ALA A 250 -1.56 -20.39 -7.11
C ALA A 250 -1.44 -19.03 -7.83
N ASP A 251 -2.37 -18.10 -7.62
CA ASP A 251 -2.24 -16.74 -8.15
C ASP A 251 -1.18 -15.92 -7.46
N ILE A 252 -0.82 -16.25 -6.23
CA ILE A 252 0.37 -15.71 -5.60
C ILE A 252 1.57 -16.33 -6.30
N ARG A 253 1.98 -15.68 -7.41
CA ARG A 253 3.07 -16.18 -8.24
C ARG A 253 4.38 -16.12 -7.42
N PRO A 254 5.29 -17.07 -7.62
CA PRO A 254 6.58 -17.06 -6.96
C PRO A 254 7.28 -15.70 -7.10
N PRO A 255 7.89 -15.15 -6.03
CA PRO A 255 8.56 -13.86 -6.08
C PRO A 255 9.72 -13.86 -7.07
N ARG A 256 9.97 -12.70 -7.67
CA ARG A 256 11.17 -12.44 -8.46
C ARG A 256 12.15 -11.58 -7.66
N ILE A 257 13.42 -11.67 -8.02
CA ILE A 257 14.52 -10.92 -7.43
C ILE A 257 15.33 -10.33 -8.57
N TYR A 258 15.62 -9.04 -8.49
CA TYR A 258 16.36 -8.33 -9.50
C TYR A 258 17.51 -7.54 -8.90
N SER A 259 18.53 -7.29 -9.73
CA SER A 259 19.54 -6.28 -9.48
C SER A 259 19.61 -5.30 -10.65
N TYR A 260 19.93 -4.04 -10.38
CA TYR A 260 20.17 -3.01 -11.38
C TYR A 260 21.51 -2.37 -11.11
N ASP A 261 22.40 -2.45 -12.10
CA ASP A 261 23.70 -1.78 -12.08
C ASP A 261 23.60 -0.43 -12.80
N THR A 262 23.75 0.64 -12.03
CA THR A 262 23.57 2.01 -12.52
C THR A 262 24.62 2.42 -13.54
N LYS A 263 25.83 1.85 -13.48
CA LYS A 263 26.92 2.21 -14.40
C LYS A 263 26.73 1.56 -15.77
N SER A 264 26.28 0.30 -15.79
CA SER A 264 26.10 -0.45 -17.03
C SER A 264 24.70 -0.29 -17.65
N GLY A 265 23.70 0.11 -16.87
CA GLY A 265 22.31 0.16 -17.32
C GLY A 265 21.70 -1.22 -17.53
N ILE A 266 22.18 -2.23 -16.80
CA ILE A 266 21.72 -3.61 -16.91
C ILE A 266 20.84 -3.95 -15.71
N VAL A 267 19.64 -4.45 -15.98
CA VAL A 267 18.81 -5.14 -15.00
C VAL A 267 19.11 -6.63 -15.13
N THR A 268 19.33 -7.32 -14.01
CA THR A 268 19.54 -8.77 -13.99
C THR A 268 18.46 -9.41 -13.14
N ASP A 269 17.72 -10.34 -13.70
CA ASP A 269 16.87 -11.24 -12.93
C ASP A 269 17.78 -12.30 -12.28
N ILE A 270 17.92 -12.16 -10.96
CA ILE A 270 18.74 -13.04 -10.11
C ILE A 270 17.86 -14.02 -9.33
N THR A 271 16.61 -14.22 -9.77
CA THR A 271 15.69 -15.16 -9.13
C THR A 271 16.26 -16.58 -9.25
N PRO A 272 16.47 -17.29 -8.13
CA PRO A 272 16.91 -18.66 -8.21
C PRO A 272 15.80 -19.57 -8.77
N SER A 273 16.17 -20.71 -9.36
CA SER A 273 15.20 -21.66 -9.87
C SER A 273 14.32 -22.21 -8.75
N ILE A 274 13.01 -22.29 -8.98
CA ILE A 274 12.06 -22.89 -8.04
C ILE A 274 12.31 -24.39 -7.90
N ASP A 275 12.82 -25.05 -8.93
CA ASP A 275 13.19 -26.47 -8.88
C ASP A 275 14.34 -26.70 -7.89
N GLU A 276 15.28 -25.75 -7.82
CA GLU A 276 16.41 -25.78 -6.89
C GLU A 276 15.99 -25.33 -5.48
N TYR A 277 15.10 -24.32 -5.38
CA TYR A 277 14.61 -23.78 -4.12
C TYR A 277 13.08 -23.75 -4.05
N PRO A 278 12.43 -24.89 -3.79
CA PRO A 278 10.96 -25.00 -3.76
C PRO A 278 10.27 -24.12 -2.70
N ILE A 279 11.02 -23.64 -1.70
CA ILE A 279 10.49 -22.75 -0.66
C ILE A 279 9.87 -21.47 -1.23
N LEU A 280 10.36 -20.97 -2.37
CA LEU A 280 9.84 -19.77 -3.02
C LEU A 280 8.44 -19.97 -3.61
N LYS A 281 8.09 -21.20 -4.01
CA LYS A 281 6.74 -21.54 -4.45
C LYS A 281 5.72 -21.35 -3.32
N ASN A 282 6.15 -21.53 -2.07
CA ASN A 282 5.32 -21.40 -0.88
C ASN A 282 5.56 -20.09 -0.12
N CYS A 283 6.02 -19.04 -0.81
CA CYS A 283 6.23 -17.71 -0.25
C CYS A 283 5.14 -16.75 -0.76
N GLN A 284 4.60 -15.87 0.09
CA GLN A 284 3.68 -14.83 -0.39
C GLN A 284 4.38 -13.82 -1.31
N GLY A 285 5.69 -13.69 -1.12
CA GLY A 285 6.56 -12.74 -1.77
C GLY A 285 7.68 -12.33 -0.81
N LEU A 286 8.79 -11.85 -1.35
CA LEU A 286 9.95 -11.47 -0.55
C LEU A 286 9.83 -9.99 -0.18
N ARG A 287 9.32 -9.75 1.05
CA ARG A 287 8.87 -8.45 1.55
C ARG A 287 9.97 -7.44 1.85
N SER A 288 11.19 -7.89 2.04
CA SER A 288 12.23 -7.07 2.68
C SER A 288 13.61 -7.47 2.20
N CYS A 289 14.55 -6.52 2.17
CA CYS A 289 15.92 -6.71 1.73
C CYS A 289 16.89 -6.12 2.78
N GLY A 290 17.99 -6.83 3.07
CA GLY A 290 19.04 -6.38 3.97
C GLY A 290 20.41 -6.78 3.42
N ILE A 291 21.40 -5.89 3.51
CA ILE A 291 22.69 -6.09 2.85
C ILE A 291 23.84 -5.73 3.79
N LEU A 292 24.82 -6.62 3.93
CA LEU A 292 26.06 -6.34 4.65
C LEU A 292 27.21 -7.19 4.08
N ASN A 293 28.39 -6.58 3.89
CA ASN A 293 29.61 -7.28 3.44
C ASN A 293 29.44 -8.10 2.15
N GLY A 294 28.64 -7.59 1.21
CA GLY A 294 28.35 -8.24 -0.07
C GLY A 294 27.38 -9.41 -0.01
N VAL A 295 26.78 -9.70 1.16
CA VAL A 295 25.67 -10.65 1.28
C VAL A 295 24.35 -9.89 1.27
N VAL A 296 23.52 -10.18 0.28
CA VAL A 296 22.17 -9.64 0.11
C VAL A 296 21.17 -10.68 0.58
N PHE A 297 20.37 -10.33 1.57
CA PHE A 297 19.26 -11.14 2.05
C PHE A 297 17.94 -10.58 1.52
N PHE A 298 17.09 -11.48 1.04
CA PHE A 298 15.68 -11.19 0.80
C PHE A 298 14.84 -12.08 1.71
N GLY A 299 13.85 -11.51 2.38
CA GLY A 299 13.02 -12.24 3.35
C GLY A 299 11.55 -11.89 3.24
N GLY A 300 10.67 -12.89 3.35
CA GLY A 300 9.23 -12.72 3.32
C GLY A 300 8.46 -13.84 4.02
N PRO A 301 7.15 -13.66 4.26
CA PRO A 301 6.32 -14.66 4.92
C PRO A 301 5.99 -15.84 3.99
N GLY A 302 5.78 -17.02 4.59
CA GLY A 302 5.23 -18.18 3.89
C GLY A 302 3.77 -18.00 3.49
N LEU A 303 3.28 -18.73 2.49
CA LEU A 303 1.87 -18.72 2.05
C LEU A 303 0.93 -19.09 3.21
N TYR A 304 -0.21 -18.39 3.29
CA TYR A 304 -1.17 -18.54 4.39
C TYR A 304 -1.82 -19.93 4.44
N ALA A 305 -2.13 -20.37 5.65
CA ALA A 305 -3.28 -21.21 5.94
C ALA A 305 -3.88 -20.66 7.24
N SER A 306 -4.69 -19.59 7.13
CA SER A 306 -5.24 -18.80 8.26
C SER A 306 -4.19 -18.21 9.22
N ASP A 307 -4.64 -17.27 10.03
CA ASP A 307 -3.84 -16.56 11.01
C ASP A 307 -2.93 -17.52 11.77
N TRP A 308 -1.64 -17.21 11.71
CA TRP A 308 -0.69 -17.57 12.76
C TRP A 308 -0.30 -19.06 12.85
N ASP A 309 -1.06 -20.01 12.31
CA ASP A 309 -0.76 -21.45 12.34
C ASP A 309 -0.18 -21.96 11.00
N SER A 310 0.51 -21.09 10.25
CA SER A 310 1.06 -21.48 8.94
C SER A 310 2.02 -22.66 9.11
N LYS A 311 1.65 -23.80 8.51
CA LYS A 311 2.53 -24.96 8.35
C LYS A 311 3.83 -24.57 7.62
N VAL A 312 3.80 -23.49 6.85
CA VAL A 312 4.93 -22.95 6.08
C VAL A 312 5.65 -21.84 6.86
N SER A 313 6.97 -21.96 7.03
CA SER A 313 7.83 -20.92 7.62
C SER A 313 8.01 -19.71 6.70
N ALA A 314 8.64 -18.64 7.19
CA ALA A 314 9.19 -17.59 6.32
C ALA A 314 10.13 -18.17 5.26
N ALA A 315 10.36 -17.40 4.18
CA ALA A 315 11.32 -17.74 3.14
C ALA A 315 12.41 -16.66 3.09
N PHE A 316 13.66 -17.11 3.05
CA PHE A 316 14.84 -16.28 2.90
C PHE A 316 15.67 -16.73 1.70
N VAL A 317 16.24 -15.78 0.97
CA VAL A 317 17.25 -16.01 -0.07
C VAL A 317 18.48 -15.19 0.27
N ALA A 318 19.66 -15.80 0.15
CA ALA A 318 20.95 -15.13 0.30
C ALA A 318 21.69 -15.13 -1.04
N TYR A 319 22.27 -13.99 -1.39
CA TYR A 319 22.97 -13.77 -2.65
C TYR A 319 24.30 -13.04 -2.41
N ASP A 320 25.34 -13.47 -3.11
CA ASP A 320 26.69 -12.89 -3.04
C ASP A 320 26.85 -11.84 -4.14
N ALA A 321 26.68 -10.57 -3.76
CA ALA A 321 26.73 -9.44 -4.66
C ALA A 321 28.10 -9.20 -5.29
N ASP A 322 29.19 -9.66 -4.65
CA ASP A 322 30.53 -9.48 -5.20
C ASP A 322 30.88 -10.51 -6.27
N ASN A 323 30.28 -11.70 -6.22
CA ASN A 323 30.56 -12.81 -7.13
C ASN A 323 29.37 -13.20 -8.03
N ASP A 324 28.26 -12.46 -7.95
CA ASP A 324 27.06 -12.64 -8.75
C ASP A 324 26.53 -14.10 -8.73
N ARG A 325 26.27 -14.61 -7.52
CA ARG A 325 25.78 -15.98 -7.32
C ARG A 325 24.85 -16.11 -6.12
N ILE A 326 23.94 -17.08 -6.21
CA ILE A 326 23.07 -17.48 -5.09
C ILE A 326 23.91 -18.24 -4.05
N LEU A 327 23.75 -17.86 -2.78
CA LEU A 327 24.35 -18.55 -1.63
C LEU A 327 23.40 -19.63 -1.08
N GLY A 328 22.09 -19.44 -1.25
CA GLY A 328 21.06 -20.45 -0.99
C GLY A 328 19.73 -19.82 -0.58
N ALA A 329 18.81 -20.67 -0.15
CA ALA A 329 17.57 -20.27 0.51
C ALA A 329 17.37 -21.02 1.83
N SER A 330 16.65 -20.41 2.77
CA SER A 330 16.37 -20.99 4.08
C SER A 330 14.98 -20.61 4.56
N SER A 331 14.38 -21.50 5.36
CA SER A 331 13.13 -21.23 6.07
C SER A 331 13.34 -20.55 7.42
N LEU A 332 14.60 -20.48 7.90
CA LEU A 332 14.95 -20.16 9.29
C LEU A 332 13.97 -20.79 10.29
N SER A 333 13.72 -22.10 10.11
CA SER A 333 12.74 -22.84 10.88
C SER A 333 13.10 -23.02 12.36
N ASP A 334 14.36 -22.78 12.72
CA ASP A 334 14.86 -22.79 14.08
C ASP A 334 15.93 -21.69 14.24
N VAL A 335 15.59 -20.65 15.00
CA VAL A 335 16.51 -19.61 15.46
C VAL A 335 16.36 -19.56 16.98
N ASP A 336 17.38 -20.04 17.68
CA ASP A 336 17.41 -20.14 19.15
C ASP A 336 16.18 -20.87 19.75
N GLY A 337 15.67 -21.90 19.05
CA GLY A 337 14.48 -22.67 19.44
C GLY A 337 13.17 -22.11 18.90
N CYS A 338 13.17 -20.99 18.17
CA CYS A 338 11.98 -20.34 17.64
C CYS A 338 11.84 -20.49 16.13
N LYS A 339 10.61 -20.70 15.65
CA LYS A 339 10.27 -20.64 14.23
C LYS A 339 10.06 -19.19 13.79
N VAL A 340 10.74 -18.76 12.72
CA VAL A 340 10.46 -17.48 12.06
C VAL A 340 9.26 -17.62 11.12
N VAL A 341 8.25 -16.79 11.31
CA VAL A 341 6.98 -16.84 10.54
C VAL A 341 6.76 -15.63 9.65
N ASN A 342 7.39 -14.50 9.97
CA ASN A 342 7.23 -13.26 9.23
C ASN A 342 8.53 -12.43 9.26
N VAL A 343 8.79 -11.66 8.21
CA VAL A 343 10.02 -10.85 8.04
C VAL A 343 9.63 -9.49 7.51
N ARG A 344 10.21 -8.43 8.07
CA ARG A 344 9.70 -7.06 7.85
C ARG A 344 10.75 -6.03 7.45
N ARG A 345 11.68 -5.66 8.34
CA ARG A 345 12.67 -4.60 8.05
C ARG A 345 14.07 -5.00 8.46
N TRP A 346 15.04 -4.55 7.67
CA TRP A 346 16.46 -4.75 7.91
C TRP A 346 17.15 -3.41 8.12
N ARG A 347 18.14 -3.36 9.01
CA ARG A 347 19.01 -2.18 9.17
C ARG A 347 20.42 -2.62 9.54
N VAL A 348 21.41 -1.95 8.93
CA VAL A 348 22.80 -2.01 9.37
C VAL A 348 23.01 -0.88 10.36
N VAL A 349 23.44 -1.21 11.57
CA VAL A 349 23.77 -0.25 12.62
C VAL A 349 25.13 -0.62 13.19
N ASN A 350 26.07 0.33 13.19
CA ASN A 350 27.45 0.10 13.66
C ASN A 350 28.10 -1.15 13.03
N ASN A 351 27.95 -1.31 11.70
CA ASN A 351 28.45 -2.46 10.93
C ASN A 351 27.87 -3.83 11.35
N VAL A 352 26.69 -3.84 11.97
CA VAL A 352 25.95 -5.05 12.35
C VAL A 352 24.59 -5.03 11.65
N LEU A 353 24.24 -6.14 11.00
CA LEU A 353 22.95 -6.30 10.33
C LEU A 353 21.91 -6.86 11.30
N TYR A 354 20.78 -6.18 11.40
CA TYR A 354 19.61 -6.60 12.17
C TYR A 354 18.37 -6.75 11.27
N VAL A 355 17.44 -7.60 11.69
CA VAL A 355 16.14 -7.78 11.04
C VAL A 355 15.01 -7.96 12.05
N THR A 356 13.87 -7.31 11.79
CA THR A 356 12.64 -7.52 12.54
C THR A 356 11.83 -8.68 11.97
N VAL A 357 11.38 -9.55 12.88
CA VAL A 357 10.64 -10.77 12.54
C VAL A 357 9.48 -11.00 13.49
N GLY A 358 8.49 -11.76 13.01
CA GLY A 358 7.52 -12.45 13.86
C GLY A 358 8.02 -13.87 14.15
N ILE A 359 7.91 -14.29 15.41
CA ILE A 359 8.31 -15.64 15.86
C ILE A 359 7.20 -16.31 16.69
N THR A 360 7.24 -17.64 16.74
CA THR A 360 6.39 -18.44 17.62
C THR A 360 7.22 -18.99 18.78
N HIS A 361 6.79 -18.69 20.01
CA HIS A 361 7.42 -19.18 21.23
C HIS A 361 7.29 -20.71 21.33
N PRO A 362 8.39 -21.47 21.54
CA PRO A 362 8.38 -22.93 21.41
C PRO A 362 7.52 -23.66 22.45
N THR A 363 7.49 -23.16 23.69
CA THR A 363 6.75 -23.81 24.79
C THR A 363 5.32 -23.30 24.96
N THR A 364 5.08 -21.99 24.81
CA THR A 364 3.75 -21.40 25.03
C THR A 364 2.90 -21.32 23.76
N GLY A 365 3.51 -21.43 22.58
CA GLY A 365 2.85 -21.17 21.30
C GLY A 365 2.48 -19.70 21.07
N LYS A 366 2.79 -18.80 22.03
CA LYS A 366 2.51 -17.38 21.91
C LYS A 366 3.32 -16.78 20.76
N LYS A 367 2.71 -15.89 19.98
CA LYS A 367 3.40 -15.13 18.94
C LYS A 367 3.85 -13.79 19.48
N ILE A 368 5.08 -13.45 19.14
CA ILE A 368 5.76 -12.23 19.58
C ILE A 368 6.66 -11.74 18.44
N GLY A 369 7.20 -10.54 18.60
CA GLY A 369 8.20 -9.99 17.69
C GLY A 369 9.60 -10.13 18.26
N ALA A 370 10.59 -10.24 17.37
CA ALA A 370 11.98 -10.27 17.75
C ALA A 370 12.83 -9.42 16.80
N LEU A 371 13.96 -8.98 17.34
CA LEU A 371 15.09 -8.49 16.57
C LEU A 371 16.10 -9.63 16.44
N LEU A 372 16.41 -10.04 15.22
CA LEU A 372 17.52 -10.93 14.94
C LEU A 372 18.75 -10.13 14.56
N ARG A 373 19.92 -10.60 14.98
CA ARG A 373 21.23 -10.13 14.51
C ARG A 373 21.87 -11.18 13.64
N TRP A 374 22.49 -10.74 12.55
CA TRP A 374 23.33 -11.60 11.72
C TRP A 374 24.76 -11.72 12.27
N TYR A 375 25.26 -12.95 12.36
CA TYR A 375 26.62 -13.33 12.77
C TYR A 375 27.35 -14.14 11.70
N GLY A 376 26.71 -14.34 10.55
CA GLY A 376 27.20 -15.20 9.49
C GLY A 376 28.19 -14.50 8.56
N ASP A 377 28.49 -15.20 7.47
CA ASP A 377 29.30 -14.72 6.36
C ASP A 377 28.82 -15.35 5.03
N LYS A 378 29.63 -15.29 3.97
CA LYS A 378 29.29 -15.89 2.66
C LYS A 378 29.27 -17.42 2.66
N ASN A 379 29.96 -18.06 3.60
CA ASN A 379 30.04 -19.52 3.72
C ASN A 379 28.93 -20.06 4.63
N ASP A 380 28.54 -19.29 5.65
CA ASP A 380 27.42 -19.59 6.54
C ASP A 380 26.50 -18.35 6.66
N PRO A 381 25.66 -18.08 5.64
CA PRO A 381 24.81 -16.89 5.63
C PRO A 381 23.64 -16.99 6.62
N TRP A 382 23.35 -18.17 7.19
CA TRP A 382 22.13 -18.43 7.96
C TRP A 382 22.29 -18.26 9.47
N LYS A 383 23.46 -17.80 9.92
CA LYS A 383 23.75 -17.64 11.34
C LYS A 383 23.11 -16.36 11.90
N PHE A 384 21.87 -16.50 12.37
CA PHE A 384 21.11 -15.46 13.07
C PHE A 384 20.85 -15.86 14.52
N HIS A 385 20.79 -14.87 15.41
CA HIS A 385 20.38 -15.06 16.80
C HIS A 385 19.41 -13.97 17.25
N ILE A 386 18.52 -14.31 18.18
CA ILE A 386 17.60 -13.39 18.83
C ILE A 386 18.39 -12.50 19.78
N VAL A 387 18.27 -11.17 19.62
CA VAL A 387 18.99 -10.18 20.43
C VAL A 387 18.08 -9.14 21.10
N GLY A 388 16.78 -9.20 20.82
CA GLY A 388 15.77 -8.32 21.40
C GLY A 388 14.37 -8.85 21.15
N LEU A 389 13.45 -8.54 22.05
CA LEU A 389 12.08 -9.05 22.05
C LEU A 389 11.07 -7.92 22.25
N VAL A 390 9.93 -8.03 21.57
CA VAL A 390 8.77 -7.14 21.71
C VAL A 390 7.48 -7.96 21.75
N ASP A 391 6.42 -7.40 22.32
CA ASP A 391 5.22 -8.16 22.70
C ASP A 391 4.27 -8.52 21.54
N ASN A 392 4.51 -7.98 20.34
CA ASN A 392 3.72 -8.15 19.13
C ASN A 392 4.63 -8.22 17.89
N GLU A 393 4.08 -8.52 16.71
CA GLU A 393 4.88 -8.65 15.48
C GLU A 393 5.74 -7.41 15.24
N ALA A 394 7.06 -7.58 15.20
CA ALA A 394 8.01 -6.51 14.92
C ALA A 394 7.98 -6.17 13.42
N ALA A 395 7.59 -4.94 13.09
CA ALA A 395 7.23 -4.54 11.73
C ALA A 395 8.07 -3.40 11.16
N GLU A 396 8.59 -2.51 12.01
CA GLU A 396 9.43 -1.38 11.60
C GLU A 396 10.73 -1.33 12.40
N LEU A 397 11.78 -0.74 11.82
CA LEU A 397 13.13 -0.72 12.40
C LEU A 397 13.90 0.54 12.02
N ALA A 398 14.37 1.28 13.03
CA ALA A 398 15.32 2.37 12.88
C ALA A 398 16.27 2.46 14.08
N CYS A 399 17.41 3.13 13.87
CA CYS A 399 18.32 3.50 14.94
C CYS A 399 18.19 5.00 15.19
N PHE A 400 18.08 5.39 16.45
CA PHE A 400 18.03 6.78 16.87
C PHE A 400 18.63 6.89 18.28
N ASN A 401 19.40 7.94 18.55
CA ASN A 401 20.02 8.18 19.86
C ASN A 401 20.79 6.95 20.42
N ASN A 402 21.60 6.30 19.57
CA ASN A 402 22.34 5.06 19.88
C ASN A 402 21.47 3.92 20.46
N ARG A 403 20.19 3.87 20.05
CA ARG A 403 19.21 2.84 20.41
C ARG A 403 18.47 2.38 19.17
N ILE A 404 17.99 1.15 19.22
CA ILE A 404 17.09 0.61 18.20
C ILE A 404 15.64 0.85 18.64
N TYR A 405 14.83 1.32 17.71
CA TYR A 405 13.40 1.45 17.87
C TYR A 405 12.68 0.46 16.96
N ILE A 406 11.63 -0.17 17.51
CA ILE A 406 10.81 -1.16 16.80
C ILE A 406 9.34 -0.76 16.86
N GLY A 407 8.73 -0.61 15.68
CA GLY A 407 7.29 -0.46 15.54
C GLY A 407 6.60 -1.83 15.43
N THR A 408 5.45 -2.01 16.09
CA THR A 408 4.73 -3.30 16.11
C THR A 408 3.36 -3.24 15.43
N TRP A 409 2.89 -4.39 14.95
CA TRP A 409 1.55 -4.59 14.39
C TRP A 409 0.69 -5.40 15.36
N ALA A 410 -0.41 -4.82 15.83
CA ALA A 410 -1.34 -5.44 16.79
C ALA A 410 -2.66 -4.66 16.90
N THR A 411 -3.60 -5.17 17.70
CA THR A 411 -4.80 -4.41 18.12
C THR A 411 -4.47 -3.12 18.86
N VAL A 412 -3.34 -3.10 19.56
CA VAL A 412 -2.72 -1.89 20.10
C VAL A 412 -1.27 -1.92 19.65
N SER A 413 -1.00 -1.25 18.54
CA SER A 413 0.35 -1.11 18.02
C SER A 413 1.19 -0.18 18.89
N ALA A 414 2.50 -0.41 18.91
CA ALA A 414 3.42 0.29 19.79
C ALA A 414 4.75 0.63 19.12
N VAL A 415 5.44 1.60 19.68
CA VAL A 415 6.87 1.86 19.45
C VAL A 415 7.64 1.43 20.69
N HIS A 416 8.57 0.50 20.51
CA HIS A 416 9.47 0.00 21.54
C HIS A 416 10.87 0.60 21.38
N VAL A 417 11.61 0.72 22.49
CA VAL A 417 12.99 1.22 22.50
C VAL A 417 13.93 0.24 23.19
N SER A 418 15.09 -0.02 22.58
CA SER A 418 16.13 -0.87 23.15
C SER A 418 16.91 -0.19 24.29
N PRO A 419 17.70 -0.96 25.06
CA PRO A 419 18.88 -0.43 25.75
C PRO A 419 19.84 0.28 24.79
N GLU A 420 20.83 1.01 25.31
CA GLU A 420 21.89 1.56 24.44
C GLU A 420 22.59 0.42 23.71
N ILE A 421 22.91 0.65 22.44
CA ILE A 421 23.60 -0.33 21.62
C ILE A 421 25.01 -0.49 22.19
N PRO A 422 25.40 -1.70 22.66
CA PRO A 422 26.73 -1.93 23.18
C PRO A 422 27.76 -1.89 22.04
N GLU A 423 29.03 -1.73 22.40
CA GLU A 423 30.13 -1.86 21.45
C GLU A 423 30.07 -3.22 20.75
N GLY A 424 30.12 -3.24 19.42
CA GLY A 424 29.99 -4.47 18.62
C GLY A 424 28.56 -5.03 18.50
N GLY A 425 27.54 -4.30 18.98
CA GLY A 425 26.12 -4.64 18.82
C GLY A 425 25.59 -5.65 19.84
N PHE A 426 24.26 -5.81 19.88
CA PHE A 426 23.59 -6.65 20.87
C PHE A 426 24.01 -8.13 20.81
N THR A 427 24.12 -8.76 21.98
CA THR A 427 24.41 -10.20 22.13
C THR A 427 23.14 -11.03 22.20
N PRO A 428 23.19 -12.35 21.96
CA PRO A 428 22.00 -13.20 22.03
C PRO A 428 21.32 -13.15 23.40
N VAL A 429 20.00 -13.27 23.42
CA VAL A 429 19.16 -13.28 24.63
C VAL A 429 18.26 -14.52 24.67
N SER A 430 17.80 -14.91 25.85
CA SER A 430 16.81 -15.98 25.99
C SER A 430 15.43 -15.51 25.51
N ILE A 431 14.62 -16.43 24.96
CA ILE A 431 13.23 -16.15 24.57
C ILE A 431 12.33 -15.72 25.75
N ASP A 432 12.72 -16.08 26.97
CA ASP A 432 12.05 -15.71 28.22
C ASP A 432 12.57 -14.39 28.82
N SER A 433 13.43 -13.65 28.09
CA SER A 433 13.96 -12.36 28.54
C SER A 433 12.88 -11.27 28.55
N GLU A 434 13.13 -10.20 29.30
CA GLU A 434 12.24 -9.04 29.33
C GLU A 434 12.09 -8.40 27.95
N MET A 435 10.86 -8.02 27.62
CA MET A 435 10.53 -7.29 26.40
C MET A 435 11.05 -5.85 26.50
N TRP A 436 11.45 -5.28 25.37
CA TRP A 436 11.80 -3.86 25.34
C TRP A 436 10.61 -2.97 25.73
N PRO A 437 10.83 -1.90 26.51
CA PRO A 437 9.75 -1.01 26.95
C PRO A 437 9.10 -0.27 25.78
N LYS A 438 7.83 0.07 25.94
CA LYS A 438 7.05 0.90 25.02
C LYS A 438 7.24 2.38 25.35
N VAL A 439 7.39 3.21 24.33
CA VAL A 439 7.44 4.68 24.45
C VAL A 439 6.22 5.38 23.84
N TRP A 440 5.47 4.66 22.99
CA TRP A 440 4.24 5.13 22.37
C TRP A 440 3.32 3.94 22.05
N THR A 441 2.01 4.16 22.07
CA THR A 441 0.97 3.18 21.71
C THR A 441 -0.18 3.83 20.94
N SER A 442 -0.86 3.08 20.07
CA SER A 442 -1.93 3.64 19.22
C SER A 442 -3.16 4.13 20.00
N ASP A 443 -3.36 3.70 21.24
CA ASP A 443 -4.44 4.15 22.11
C ASP A 443 -4.21 5.55 22.69
N VAL A 444 -3.00 6.13 22.59
CA VAL A 444 -2.80 7.56 22.92
C VAL A 444 -3.47 8.47 21.89
N ALA A 445 -3.56 8.03 20.63
CA ALA A 445 -4.25 8.75 19.57
C ALA A 445 -5.77 8.51 19.60
N GLU A 446 -6.19 7.32 20.05
CA GLU A 446 -7.60 6.94 20.15
C GLU A 446 -7.87 6.07 21.40
N PRO A 447 -8.31 6.67 22.52
CA PRO A 447 -8.48 5.95 23.77
C PRO A 447 -9.53 4.83 23.70
N THR A 448 -10.66 5.07 23.03
CA THR A 448 -11.69 4.04 22.84
C THR A 448 -11.25 2.95 21.87
N LYS A 449 -11.54 1.69 22.22
CA LYS A 449 -11.37 0.54 21.33
C LYS A 449 -12.45 0.50 20.25
N THR A 450 -12.19 1.13 19.11
CA THR A 450 -13.00 0.99 17.89
C THR A 450 -12.41 -0.07 16.95
N LEU A 451 -13.14 -0.44 15.89
CA LEU A 451 -12.58 -1.28 14.82
C LEU A 451 -11.45 -0.54 14.11
N GLY A 452 -11.65 0.74 13.77
CA GLY A 452 -10.65 1.58 13.11
C GLY A 452 -9.31 1.63 13.84
N ARG A 453 -9.35 1.83 15.17
CA ARG A 453 -8.15 1.75 16.01
C ARG A 453 -7.52 0.35 16.02
N SER A 454 -8.36 -0.68 16.18
CA SER A 454 -7.92 -2.06 16.37
C SER A 454 -7.18 -2.66 15.17
N ILE A 455 -7.28 -2.02 14.01
CA ILE A 455 -6.59 -2.43 12.78
C ILE A 455 -5.46 -1.46 12.39
N THR A 456 -5.29 -0.36 13.13
CA THR A 456 -4.24 0.64 12.85
C THR A 456 -2.89 0.16 13.37
N SER A 457 -1.87 0.18 12.51
CA SER A 457 -0.54 -0.36 12.82
C SER A 457 0.61 0.63 12.57
N VAL A 458 1.70 0.54 13.34
CA VAL A 458 2.87 1.41 13.15
C VAL A 458 3.57 1.13 11.81
N ALA A 459 4.09 2.19 11.19
CA ALA A 459 4.62 2.19 9.85
C ALA A 459 5.75 3.20 9.62
N GLY A 460 6.60 2.94 8.62
CA GLY A 460 7.50 3.91 8.00
C GLY A 460 8.43 4.62 8.99
N PHE A 461 9.51 3.95 9.43
CA PHE A 461 10.49 4.56 10.35
C PHE A 461 11.66 5.23 9.62
N HIS A 462 12.04 6.43 10.07
CA HIS A 462 13.31 7.06 9.69
C HIS A 462 13.80 8.05 10.74
N GLU A 463 15.12 8.09 10.98
CA GLU A 463 15.74 9.17 11.74
C GLU A 463 16.04 10.32 10.78
N TRP A 464 15.75 11.55 11.21
CA TRP A 464 16.14 12.74 10.47
C TRP A 464 16.24 13.91 11.45
N ARG A 465 17.31 14.71 11.34
CA ARG A 465 17.52 15.93 12.13
C ARG A 465 17.20 15.77 13.62
N ASN A 466 17.83 14.78 14.25
CA ASN A 466 17.73 14.50 15.70
C ASN A 466 16.34 14.07 16.19
N HIS A 467 15.49 13.57 15.30
CA HIS A 467 14.22 12.97 15.65
C HIS A 467 14.05 11.62 14.95
N LEU A 468 13.33 10.71 15.59
CA LEU A 468 12.77 9.54 14.90
C LEU A 468 11.34 9.84 14.46
N TYR A 469 11.06 9.64 13.18
CA TYR A 469 9.75 9.81 12.58
C TYR A 469 9.07 8.47 12.31
N TRP A 470 7.74 8.46 12.42
CA TRP A 470 6.92 7.34 11.97
C TRP A 470 5.53 7.75 11.56
N GLY A 471 4.91 6.92 10.71
CA GLY A 471 3.49 7.01 10.42
C GLY A 471 2.74 5.76 10.86
N VAL A 472 1.51 5.61 10.36
CA VAL A 472 0.68 4.43 10.60
C VAL A 472 0.03 3.91 9.32
N PHE A 473 -0.41 2.66 9.37
CA PHE A 473 -1.24 1.98 8.40
C PHE A 473 -2.67 1.84 8.93
N CYS A 474 -3.66 2.30 8.19
CA CYS A 474 -5.09 2.23 8.50
C CYS A 474 -5.82 1.41 7.43
N PRO A 475 -5.91 0.07 7.54
CA PRO A 475 -6.47 -0.80 6.49
C PRO A 475 -8.01 -0.68 6.36
N ASN A 476 -8.50 0.44 5.85
CA ASN A 476 -9.93 0.78 5.79
C ASN A 476 -10.75 -0.19 4.92
N TYR A 477 -10.12 -1.01 4.08
CA TYR A 477 -10.83 -2.08 3.36
C TYR A 477 -11.47 -3.11 4.32
N TYR A 478 -10.94 -3.33 5.53
CA TYR A 478 -11.61 -4.14 6.55
C TYR A 478 -12.86 -3.47 7.12
N VAL A 479 -12.87 -2.13 7.22
CA VAL A 479 -14.05 -1.37 7.65
C VAL A 479 -15.17 -1.55 6.62
N LEU A 480 -14.85 -1.40 5.34
CA LEU A 480 -15.81 -1.61 4.24
C LEU A 480 -16.31 -3.06 4.19
N SER A 481 -15.41 -4.04 4.35
CA SER A 481 -15.77 -5.47 4.38
C SER A 481 -16.69 -5.80 5.55
N THR A 482 -16.40 -5.26 6.74
CA THR A 482 -17.23 -5.46 7.93
C THR A 482 -18.60 -4.81 7.75
N ALA A 483 -18.66 -3.59 7.21
CA ALA A 483 -19.92 -2.91 6.93
C ALA A 483 -20.81 -3.73 5.99
N GLN A 484 -20.26 -4.20 4.86
CA GLN A 484 -21.00 -5.06 3.93
C GLN A 484 -21.50 -6.34 4.60
N SER A 485 -20.65 -6.98 5.40
CA SER A 485 -20.98 -8.26 6.04
C SER A 485 -22.03 -8.12 7.16
N THR A 486 -22.00 -7.01 7.90
CA THR A 486 -22.93 -6.73 9.00
C THR A 486 -24.27 -6.20 8.54
N TYR A 487 -24.28 -5.28 7.56
CA TYR A 487 -25.49 -4.55 7.15
C TYR A 487 -26.07 -5.00 5.80
N GLY A 488 -25.36 -5.83 5.04
CA GLY A 488 -25.76 -6.25 3.69
C GLY A 488 -25.72 -5.12 2.65
N SER A 489 -25.15 -3.97 2.99
CA SER A 489 -25.09 -2.76 2.18
C SER A 489 -23.88 -1.92 2.59
N LEU A 490 -23.38 -1.09 1.67
CA LEU A 490 -22.42 -0.03 1.95
C LEU A 490 -23.03 1.37 1.97
N THR A 491 -24.32 1.51 1.65
CA THR A 491 -24.98 2.80 1.43
C THR A 491 -26.19 3.05 2.33
N SER A 492 -26.60 2.06 3.14
CA SER A 492 -27.64 2.29 4.16
C SER A 492 -27.14 3.27 5.25
N PRO A 493 -28.04 3.97 5.96
CA PRO A 493 -27.65 4.90 7.01
C PRO A 493 -26.74 4.27 8.08
N ASP A 494 -27.07 3.05 8.52
CA ASP A 494 -26.29 2.34 9.54
C ASP A 494 -24.92 1.90 9.01
N ALA A 495 -24.85 1.44 7.76
CA ALA A 495 -23.59 1.08 7.12
C ALA A 495 -22.68 2.30 6.94
N LEU A 496 -23.21 3.42 6.44
CA LEU A 496 -22.45 4.66 6.26
C LEU A 496 -21.98 5.23 7.59
N ALA A 497 -22.83 5.23 8.63
CA ALA A 497 -22.43 5.65 9.96
C ALA A 497 -21.33 4.74 10.53
N PHE A 498 -21.44 3.43 10.34
CA PHE A 498 -20.39 2.48 10.73
C PHE A 498 -19.07 2.73 10.01
N ILE A 499 -19.12 2.95 8.69
CA ILE A 499 -17.95 3.22 7.86
C ILE A 499 -17.29 4.51 8.34
N LEU A 500 -18.00 5.64 8.35
CA LEU A 500 -17.43 6.93 8.73
C LEU A 500 -16.96 6.99 10.19
N GLY A 501 -17.65 6.27 11.08
CA GLY A 501 -17.27 6.17 12.50
C GLY A 501 -15.98 5.39 12.74
N ASN A 502 -15.66 4.41 11.87
CA ASN A 502 -14.44 3.60 11.97
C ASN A 502 -13.36 3.96 10.96
N TYR A 503 -13.64 4.79 9.96
CA TYR A 503 -12.65 5.19 8.97
C TYR A 503 -11.54 6.02 9.62
N ARG A 504 -10.28 5.65 9.38
CA ARG A 504 -9.11 6.36 9.92
C ARG A 504 -8.15 6.75 8.81
N THR A 505 -7.55 7.91 8.95
CA THR A 505 -6.44 8.37 8.09
C THR A 505 -5.12 8.27 8.83
N PRO A 506 -3.99 8.00 8.15
CA PRO A 506 -2.70 7.89 8.77
C PRO A 506 -2.30 9.12 9.56
N SER A 507 -1.94 8.92 10.83
CA SER A 507 -1.22 9.90 11.62
C SER A 507 0.29 9.83 11.36
N PHE A 508 0.96 10.96 11.52
CA PHE A 508 2.40 11.14 11.37
C PHE A 508 2.98 11.76 12.65
N TRP A 509 4.11 11.23 13.11
CA TRP A 509 4.66 11.49 14.42
C TRP A 509 6.17 11.69 14.37
N ARG A 510 6.70 12.34 15.40
CA ARG A 510 8.13 12.30 15.72
C ARG A 510 8.36 12.12 17.22
N ILE A 511 9.57 11.69 17.58
CA ILE A 511 10.02 11.56 18.95
C ILE A 511 11.45 12.11 19.11
N ASP A 512 11.70 12.79 20.23
CA ASP A 512 13.02 13.31 20.58
C ASP A 512 13.87 12.29 21.36
N LYS A 513 15.13 12.67 21.64
CA LYS A 513 16.10 11.81 22.36
C LYS A 513 15.66 11.40 23.77
N ASP A 514 14.77 12.18 24.38
CA ASP A 514 14.25 11.98 25.74
C ASP A 514 12.93 11.17 25.72
N ASN A 515 12.55 10.68 24.53
CA ASN A 515 11.34 9.94 24.23
C ASN A 515 10.04 10.75 24.36
N ASN A 516 10.09 12.08 24.22
CA ASN A 516 8.88 12.88 24.10
C ASN A 516 8.39 12.82 22.65
N TYR A 517 7.16 12.34 22.46
CA TYR A 517 6.54 12.26 21.14
C TYR A 517 5.65 13.47 20.84
N GLU A 518 5.56 13.82 19.56
CA GLU A 518 4.72 14.88 19.03
C GLU A 518 3.87 14.35 17.87
N LEU A 519 2.59 14.73 17.85
CA LEU A 519 1.69 14.46 16.73
C LEU A 519 1.85 15.56 15.68
N LEU A 520 2.37 15.21 14.50
CA LEU A 520 2.58 16.15 13.40
C LEU A 520 1.31 16.29 12.56
N TYR A 521 0.76 15.15 12.16
CA TYR A 521 -0.56 15.05 11.52
C TYR A 521 -1.39 13.96 12.19
N GLY A 522 -2.67 14.23 12.47
CA GLY A 522 -3.58 13.21 12.97
C GLY A 522 -4.90 13.77 13.48
N ASP A 523 -5.88 12.89 13.63
CA ASP A 523 -7.17 13.23 14.22
C ASP A 523 -7.02 13.34 15.75
N THR A 524 -7.28 14.53 16.31
CA THR A 524 -7.21 14.81 17.77
C THR A 524 -8.52 14.55 18.50
N THR A 525 -9.55 14.15 17.75
CA THR A 525 -10.85 13.73 18.23
C THR A 525 -11.34 12.63 17.30
N ASN A 526 -11.90 11.55 17.83
CA ASN A 526 -12.31 10.40 17.04
C ASN A 526 -13.75 9.98 17.36
N PRO A 527 -14.51 9.44 16.39
CA PRO A 527 -15.83 8.89 16.65
C PRO A 527 -15.75 7.64 17.54
N LYS A 528 -16.57 7.65 18.57
CA LYS A 528 -16.77 6.59 19.56
C LYS A 528 -18.20 6.07 19.45
N PRO A 529 -18.41 4.76 19.29
CA PRO A 529 -19.74 4.19 19.25
C PRO A 529 -20.35 4.16 20.66
N VAL A 530 -21.62 4.53 20.77
CA VAL A 530 -22.46 4.27 21.94
C VAL A 530 -23.38 3.12 21.61
N TYR A 531 -23.43 2.12 22.50
CA TYR A 531 -24.19 0.90 22.29
C TYR A 531 -25.49 0.91 23.09
N ASP A 532 -26.57 0.42 22.47
CA ASP A 532 -27.81 0.10 23.16
C ASP A 532 -27.66 -1.13 24.06
N LYS A 533 -28.75 -1.52 24.75
CA LYS A 533 -28.75 -2.66 25.68
C LYS A 533 -28.57 -4.00 24.96
N GLU A 534 -28.85 -4.05 23.67
CA GLU A 534 -28.73 -5.20 22.79
C GLU A 534 -27.33 -5.27 22.14
N GLY A 535 -26.44 -4.31 22.41
CA GLY A 535 -25.09 -4.25 21.88
C GLY A 535 -24.99 -3.73 20.45
N LYS A 536 -26.03 -3.08 19.93
CA LYS A 536 -26.01 -2.41 18.64
C LYS A 536 -25.62 -0.95 18.82
N ILE A 537 -24.99 -0.37 17.80
CA ILE A 537 -24.60 1.04 17.83
C ILE A 537 -25.88 1.89 17.75
N GLU A 538 -26.16 2.64 18.81
CA GLU A 538 -27.30 3.56 18.89
C GLU A 538 -26.95 4.91 18.25
N ASN A 539 -25.78 5.47 18.60
CA ASN A 539 -25.25 6.69 18.03
C ASN A 539 -23.71 6.73 18.13
N TRP A 540 -23.13 7.85 17.66
CA TRP A 540 -21.69 8.12 17.75
C TRP A 540 -21.46 9.43 18.49
N GLU A 541 -20.45 9.41 19.37
CA GLU A 541 -19.96 10.59 20.08
C GLU A 541 -18.53 10.88 19.64
N LEU A 542 -18.10 12.14 19.78
CA LEU A 542 -16.71 12.53 19.50
C LEU A 542 -15.90 12.52 20.79
N GLU A 543 -14.84 11.70 20.84
CA GLU A 543 -13.96 11.58 22.00
C GLU A 543 -12.59 12.23 21.69
N PRO A 544 -12.15 13.25 22.46
CA PRO A 544 -10.85 13.88 22.27
C PRO A 544 -9.71 12.96 22.76
N SER A 545 -8.57 12.99 22.07
CA SER A 545 -7.37 12.26 22.48
C SER A 545 -6.53 12.99 23.54
N GLY A 546 -6.74 14.31 23.69
CA GLY A 546 -5.91 15.18 24.52
C GLY A 546 -4.60 15.63 23.86
N LEU A 547 -4.43 15.33 22.57
CA LEU A 547 -3.29 15.74 21.76
C LEU A 547 -3.62 16.97 20.89
N GLU A 548 -2.59 17.67 20.46
CA GLU A 548 -2.66 18.68 19.40
C GLU A 548 -1.85 18.19 18.20
N ALA A 549 -2.39 18.33 16.99
CA ALA A 549 -1.67 18.03 15.76
C ALA A 549 -1.01 19.32 15.24
N LYS A 550 0.31 19.27 15.06
CA LYS A 550 1.11 20.46 14.71
C LYS A 550 0.68 21.12 13.40
N TRP A 551 0.42 20.32 12.36
CA TRP A 551 0.20 20.85 11.01
C TRP A 551 -1.18 20.54 10.43
N GLY A 552 -1.84 19.48 10.90
CA GLY A 552 -3.20 19.18 10.44
C GLY A 552 -3.69 17.78 10.77
N ARG A 553 -4.80 17.40 10.14
CA ARG A 553 -5.41 16.08 10.31
C ARG A 553 -4.68 15.00 9.53
N GLY A 554 -4.93 13.74 9.89
CA GLY A 554 -4.28 12.59 9.25
C GLY A 554 -4.52 12.51 7.74
N GLY A 555 -3.69 11.72 7.05
CA GLY A 555 -3.78 11.48 5.61
C GLY A 555 -3.36 12.69 4.75
N PHE A 556 -2.73 13.70 5.35
CA PHE A 556 -2.29 14.91 4.64
C PHE A 556 -3.43 15.59 3.86
N GLY A 557 -4.65 15.54 4.40
CA GLY A 557 -5.82 16.12 3.73
C GLY A 557 -6.48 15.24 2.66
N ASN A 558 -5.91 14.09 2.31
CA ASN A 558 -6.57 13.06 1.49
C ASN A 558 -7.13 11.94 2.39
N LEU A 559 -8.43 11.66 2.25
CA LEU A 559 -9.11 10.60 3.00
C LEU A 559 -8.81 9.20 2.47
N TRP A 560 -8.37 9.05 1.22
CA TRP A 560 -7.99 7.74 0.68
C TRP A 560 -6.56 7.34 1.01
N THR A 561 -5.73 8.25 1.49
CA THR A 561 -4.43 7.88 2.04
C THR A 561 -4.68 6.98 3.24
N ILE A 562 -4.18 5.75 3.19
CA ILE A 562 -4.34 4.75 4.24
C ILE A 562 -3.02 4.27 4.82
N TYR A 563 -1.89 4.72 4.30
CA TYR A 563 -0.58 4.29 4.79
C TYR A 563 0.46 5.38 4.59
N ILE A 564 1.28 5.64 5.61
CA ILE A 564 2.61 6.23 5.43
C ILE A 564 3.61 5.07 5.39
N TRP A 565 4.02 4.66 4.19
CA TRP A 565 4.59 3.32 3.98
C TRP A 565 6.12 3.30 3.98
N ALA A 566 6.74 4.33 3.42
CA ALA A 566 8.20 4.46 3.36
C ALA A 566 8.62 5.89 3.69
N ILE A 567 9.72 6.01 4.44
CA ILE A 567 10.35 7.29 4.74
C ILE A 567 11.86 7.13 4.52
N GLN A 568 12.46 8.10 3.85
CA GLN A 568 13.88 8.09 3.53
C GLN A 568 14.44 9.51 3.44
N GLU A 569 15.60 9.73 4.04
CA GLU A 569 16.40 10.93 3.79
C GLU A 569 17.10 10.82 2.44
N TYR A 570 17.03 11.89 1.65
CA TYR A 570 17.81 12.10 0.45
C TYR A 570 18.17 13.57 0.33
N ASP A 571 19.47 13.84 0.16
CA ASP A 571 20.02 15.19 -0.02
C ASP A 571 19.61 16.18 1.08
N GLY A 572 19.69 15.74 2.34
CA GLY A 572 19.35 16.53 3.53
C GLY A 572 17.86 16.77 3.76
N ASN A 573 17.00 16.27 2.87
CA ASN A 573 15.54 16.36 2.93
C ASN A 573 14.93 15.00 3.27
N MET A 574 13.80 15.00 3.97
CA MET A 574 13.06 13.78 4.24
C MET A 574 11.94 13.60 3.22
N TYR A 575 11.84 12.40 2.65
CA TYR A 575 10.79 12.01 1.71
C TYR A 575 9.85 11.02 2.37
N VAL A 576 8.55 11.21 2.17
CA VAL A 576 7.49 10.38 2.74
C VAL A 576 6.63 9.84 1.60
N GLY A 577 6.64 8.52 1.43
CA GLY A 577 5.84 7.80 0.45
C GLY A 577 4.62 7.15 1.09
N THR A 578 3.46 7.27 0.45
CA THR A 578 2.17 6.83 1.02
C THR A 578 1.57 5.62 0.29
N MET A 579 0.39 5.19 0.73
CA MET A 579 -0.55 4.34 -0.01
C MET A 579 -1.91 5.01 -0.07
N ASP A 580 -2.45 5.13 -1.26
CA ASP A 580 -3.80 5.61 -1.57
C ASP A 580 -4.73 4.43 -1.90
N LEU A 581 -5.95 4.45 -1.38
CA LEU A 581 -6.94 3.38 -1.52
C LEU A 581 -7.93 3.61 -2.69
N SER A 582 -7.96 4.80 -3.29
CA SER A 582 -9.04 5.27 -4.20
C SER A 582 -9.29 4.32 -5.37
N ASN A 583 -8.27 4.05 -6.19
CA ASN A 583 -8.36 3.19 -7.37
C ASN A 583 -8.79 1.76 -7.01
N LEU A 584 -8.27 1.24 -5.89
CA LEU A 584 -8.62 -0.08 -5.37
C LEU A 584 -10.09 -0.11 -4.93
N ALA A 585 -10.53 0.91 -4.20
CA ALA A 585 -11.89 0.99 -3.70
C ALA A 585 -12.89 1.12 -4.85
N ASP A 586 -12.59 1.93 -5.87
CA ASP A 586 -13.37 2.07 -7.09
C ASP A 586 -13.53 0.73 -7.82
N ALA A 587 -12.44 -0.01 -8.04
CA ALA A 587 -12.49 -1.32 -8.68
C ALA A 587 -13.29 -2.37 -7.88
N ALA A 588 -13.04 -2.49 -6.58
CA ALA A 588 -13.66 -3.50 -5.74
C ALA A 588 -15.14 -3.17 -5.45
N GLY A 589 -15.41 -1.92 -5.08
CA GLY A 589 -16.70 -1.45 -4.66
C GLY A 589 -17.71 -1.37 -5.80
N SER A 590 -17.30 -0.93 -6.99
CA SER A 590 -18.13 -0.99 -8.20
C SER A 590 -18.64 -2.40 -8.48
N ASN A 591 -17.80 -3.42 -8.28
CA ASN A 591 -18.19 -4.81 -8.51
C ASN A 591 -19.21 -5.30 -7.47
N LEU A 592 -19.07 -4.86 -6.21
CA LEU A 592 -19.91 -5.31 -5.10
C LEU A 592 -21.31 -4.65 -5.10
N VAL A 593 -21.40 -3.34 -5.32
CA VAL A 593 -22.67 -2.58 -5.18
C VAL A 593 -23.15 -1.91 -6.48
N GLY A 594 -22.41 -2.10 -7.57
CA GLY A 594 -22.62 -1.42 -8.85
C GLY A 594 -21.97 -0.03 -8.89
N ASP A 595 -21.56 0.40 -10.08
CA ASP A 595 -20.85 1.66 -10.31
C ASP A 595 -21.55 2.88 -9.70
N ALA A 596 -22.87 2.99 -9.87
CA ALA A 596 -23.63 4.13 -9.36
C ALA A 596 -23.65 4.19 -7.82
N SER A 597 -23.82 3.04 -7.16
CA SER A 597 -23.85 2.97 -5.69
C SER A 597 -22.47 3.24 -5.09
N PHE A 598 -21.41 2.71 -5.71
CA PHE A 598 -20.07 2.96 -5.23
C PHE A 598 -19.60 4.38 -5.52
N ALA A 599 -19.95 4.95 -6.67
CA ALA A 599 -19.71 6.37 -6.96
C ALA A 599 -20.38 7.27 -5.91
N THR A 600 -21.55 6.89 -5.40
CA THR A 600 -22.21 7.60 -4.29
C THR A 600 -21.37 7.54 -3.01
N LEU A 601 -20.88 6.36 -2.63
CA LEU A 601 -20.01 6.19 -1.45
C LEU A 601 -18.68 6.94 -1.62
N SER A 602 -18.02 6.82 -2.76
CA SER A 602 -16.74 7.47 -3.05
C SER A 602 -16.85 9.00 -3.02
N LYS A 603 -17.88 9.55 -3.68
CA LYS A 603 -18.20 10.98 -3.62
C LYS A 603 -18.50 11.44 -2.20
N LEU A 604 -19.24 10.64 -1.43
CA LEU A 604 -19.57 10.96 -0.04
C LEU A 604 -18.33 10.97 0.84
N LEU A 605 -17.45 9.98 0.68
CA LEU A 605 -16.26 9.88 1.50
C LEU A 605 -15.27 10.99 1.21
N THR A 606 -15.16 11.48 -0.03
CA THR A 606 -13.93 12.21 -0.39
C THR A 606 -14.14 13.46 -1.23
N GLY A 607 -15.28 13.61 -1.92
CA GLY A 607 -15.48 14.72 -2.85
C GLY A 607 -14.42 14.83 -3.96
N LEU A 608 -13.59 13.79 -4.16
CA LEU A 608 -12.45 13.82 -5.07
C LEU A 608 -12.88 13.65 -6.53
N ASP A 609 -12.09 14.26 -7.40
CA ASP A 609 -12.10 14.01 -8.82
C ASP A 609 -11.11 12.87 -9.14
N ALA A 610 -11.38 12.09 -10.19
CA ALA A 610 -10.54 10.95 -10.60
C ALA A 610 -9.07 11.34 -10.93
N SER A 611 -8.75 12.62 -11.01
CA SER A 611 -7.39 13.16 -11.17
C SER A 611 -6.50 13.00 -9.92
N ASP A 612 -7.11 12.72 -8.77
CA ASP A 612 -6.42 12.58 -7.47
C ASP A 612 -6.03 11.12 -7.16
N GLU A 613 -6.23 10.19 -8.10
CA GLU A 613 -5.87 8.78 -7.91
C GLU A 613 -4.36 8.55 -8.03
N GLY A 614 -3.82 7.71 -7.15
CA GLY A 614 -2.41 7.32 -7.11
C GLY A 614 -1.76 7.66 -5.78
N PHE A 615 -0.53 7.19 -5.56
CA PHE A 615 0.19 7.51 -4.33
C PHE A 615 0.56 8.99 -4.25
N GLU A 616 0.77 9.45 -3.02
CA GLU A 616 1.45 10.70 -2.74
C GLU A 616 2.92 10.47 -2.40
N LEU A 617 3.75 11.43 -2.82
CA LEU A 617 5.13 11.56 -2.35
C LEU A 617 5.29 12.96 -1.80
N LEU A 618 5.69 13.06 -0.54
CA LEU A 618 5.90 14.33 0.13
C LEU A 618 7.39 14.55 0.42
N ARG A 619 7.78 15.83 0.56
CA ARG A 619 9.13 16.26 0.94
C ARG A 619 9.05 17.23 2.11
N MET A 620 9.92 17.03 3.10
CA MET A 620 10.21 17.97 4.18
C MET A 620 11.64 18.48 4.02
N THR A 621 11.79 19.80 4.01
CA THR A 621 13.10 20.48 3.92
C THR A 621 13.51 21.14 5.24
N ASP A 622 12.56 21.28 6.17
CA ASP A 622 12.71 21.78 7.53
C ASP A 622 11.87 20.92 8.47
N GLU A 623 12.41 20.58 9.64
CA GLU A 623 11.75 19.77 10.68
C GLU A 623 10.61 20.51 11.39
N GLU A 624 10.59 21.84 11.30
CA GLU A 624 9.57 22.69 11.89
C GLU A 624 8.48 23.13 10.91
N GLU A 625 8.67 22.90 9.60
CA GLU A 625 7.69 23.19 8.56
C GLU A 625 6.91 21.95 8.09
N ALA A 626 5.67 22.19 7.66
CA ALA A 626 4.84 21.15 7.07
C ALA A 626 5.47 20.59 5.77
N PRO A 627 5.31 19.28 5.49
CA PRO A 627 5.70 18.69 4.21
C PRO A 627 5.00 19.39 3.04
N LYS A 628 5.60 19.29 1.86
CA LYS A 628 5.00 19.67 0.58
C LYS A 628 4.85 18.46 -0.32
N TYR A 629 3.84 18.45 -1.18
CA TYR A 629 3.68 17.41 -2.18
C TYR A 629 4.69 17.56 -3.31
N ILE A 630 5.37 16.47 -3.64
CA ILE A 630 6.09 16.29 -4.90
C ILE A 630 5.11 15.80 -5.99
N THR A 631 4.24 14.87 -5.62
CA THR A 631 3.12 14.39 -6.43
C THR A 631 1.97 14.01 -5.51
N GLU A 632 0.74 14.24 -5.98
CA GLU A 632 -0.50 13.80 -5.33
C GLU A 632 -1.23 12.68 -6.12
N ASN A 633 -0.69 12.27 -7.28
CA ASN A 633 -1.36 11.35 -8.21
C ASN A 633 -0.41 10.32 -8.86
N GLY A 634 0.59 9.85 -8.10
CA GLY A 634 1.54 8.84 -8.56
C GLY A 634 2.33 9.22 -9.83
N PHE A 635 2.69 10.49 -9.98
CA PHE A 635 3.30 11.06 -11.20
C PHE A 635 2.41 10.89 -12.44
N ASN A 636 1.11 11.19 -12.29
CA ASN A 636 0.07 10.97 -13.30
C ASN A 636 -0.17 9.50 -13.67
N ASN A 637 0.09 8.58 -12.74
CA ASN A 637 -0.21 7.16 -12.91
C ASN A 637 -1.08 6.65 -11.76
N ALA A 638 -2.39 6.79 -11.92
CA ALA A 638 -3.42 6.31 -10.99
C ALA A 638 -3.33 4.81 -10.66
N GLN A 639 -2.65 4.00 -11.49
CA GLN A 639 -2.48 2.57 -11.21
C GLN A 639 -1.40 2.30 -10.16
N GLN A 640 -0.54 3.28 -9.87
CA GLN A 640 0.47 3.23 -8.82
C GLN A 640 -0.13 3.83 -7.56
N TYR A 641 -0.66 2.98 -6.71
CA TYR A 641 -1.40 3.42 -5.53
C TYR A 641 -0.51 3.51 -4.29
N GLY A 642 0.75 3.03 -4.33
CA GLY A 642 1.63 3.13 -3.16
C GLY A 642 3.11 3.24 -3.48
N VAL A 643 3.85 3.89 -2.58
CA VAL A 643 5.31 3.90 -2.50
C VAL A 643 5.77 2.91 -1.44
N ARG A 644 6.19 1.72 -1.86
CA ARG A 644 6.52 0.62 -0.94
C ARG A 644 7.91 0.74 -0.34
N ASN A 645 8.88 1.20 -1.13
CA ASN A 645 10.27 1.36 -0.70
C ASN A 645 10.88 2.64 -1.26
N LEU A 646 11.82 3.19 -0.49
CA LEU A 646 12.67 4.30 -0.87
C LEU A 646 14.10 3.95 -0.46
N GLU A 647 15.06 4.12 -1.37
CA GLU A 647 16.48 3.87 -1.14
C GLU A 647 17.31 4.96 -1.82
N VAL A 648 18.54 5.19 -1.35
CA VAL A 648 19.45 6.14 -2.00
C VAL A 648 20.59 5.41 -2.69
N LEU A 649 20.82 5.71 -3.96
CA LEU A 649 21.90 5.12 -4.76
C LEU A 649 22.47 6.17 -5.71
N ASP A 650 23.80 6.33 -5.71
CA ASP A 650 24.53 7.24 -6.61
C ASP A 650 23.97 8.67 -6.67
N GLY A 651 23.57 9.22 -5.52
CA GLY A 651 22.99 10.56 -5.47
C GLY A 651 21.61 10.66 -6.13
N ARG A 652 20.83 9.58 -6.11
CA ARG A 652 19.42 9.56 -6.51
C ARG A 652 18.56 8.88 -5.46
N LEU A 653 17.31 9.31 -5.40
CA LEU A 653 16.27 8.61 -4.64
C LEU A 653 15.62 7.55 -5.55
N MET A 654 15.82 6.29 -5.21
CA MET A 654 15.20 5.14 -5.86
C MET A 654 13.88 4.83 -5.17
N LEU A 655 12.83 4.64 -5.95
CA LEU A 655 11.47 4.40 -5.47
C LEU A 655 10.96 3.07 -6.00
N GLY A 656 10.49 2.19 -5.13
CA GLY A 656 9.75 0.98 -5.50
C GLY A 656 8.27 1.16 -5.22
N SER A 657 7.43 1.07 -6.25
CA SER A 657 5.98 1.28 -6.13
C SER A 657 5.20 -0.01 -5.91
N ALA A 658 3.90 0.17 -5.65
CA ALA A 658 2.89 -0.86 -5.54
C ALA A 658 1.72 -0.58 -6.50
N SER A 659 1.27 -1.61 -7.20
CA SER A 659 0.09 -1.60 -8.07
C SER A 659 -0.68 -2.91 -7.98
N MET A 660 -2.01 -2.83 -8.04
CA MET A 660 -2.86 -4.03 -8.10
C MET A 660 -3.48 -4.21 -9.47
N SER A 661 -3.29 -3.27 -10.38
CA SER A 661 -4.01 -3.20 -11.64
C SER A 661 -3.39 -4.13 -12.68
N SER A 662 -3.43 -5.44 -12.42
CA SER A 662 -2.79 -6.47 -13.25
C SER A 662 -3.32 -6.49 -14.68
N LEU A 663 -4.55 -6.00 -14.93
CA LEU A 663 -5.19 -5.94 -16.25
C LEU A 663 -5.04 -4.57 -16.93
N LYS A 664 -4.29 -3.62 -16.33
CA LYS A 664 -4.08 -2.28 -16.90
C LYS A 664 -2.69 -2.15 -17.52
N PRO A 665 -2.53 -1.44 -18.66
CA PRO A 665 -1.24 -1.28 -19.33
C PRO A 665 -0.13 -0.71 -18.42
N ASN A 666 -0.48 0.28 -17.60
CA ASN A 666 0.42 0.98 -16.67
C ASN A 666 0.40 0.42 -15.23
N GLY A 667 -0.27 -0.72 -15.03
CA GLY A 667 -0.28 -1.43 -13.75
C GLY A 667 1.01 -2.20 -13.49
N GLY A 668 0.98 -3.00 -12.42
CA GLY A 668 2.16 -3.66 -11.86
C GLY A 668 3.14 -2.69 -11.20
N TRP A 669 4.10 -3.18 -10.43
CA TRP A 669 5.09 -2.32 -9.77
C TRP A 669 6.02 -1.62 -10.76
N HIS A 670 6.53 -0.46 -10.36
CA HIS A 670 7.53 0.34 -11.05
C HIS A 670 8.69 0.58 -10.08
N VAL A 671 9.92 0.56 -10.61
CA VAL A 671 11.10 1.12 -9.96
C VAL A 671 11.37 2.45 -10.65
N LEU A 672 11.34 3.53 -9.90
CA LEU A 672 11.60 4.89 -10.39
C LEU A 672 12.91 5.41 -9.79
N SER A 673 13.53 6.33 -10.51
CA SER A 673 14.70 7.08 -10.09
C SER A 673 14.34 8.56 -10.09
N ILE A 674 14.56 9.22 -8.97
CA ILE A 674 14.27 10.64 -8.77
C ILE A 674 15.59 11.37 -8.55
N THR A 675 15.84 12.41 -9.36
CA THR A 675 17.06 13.23 -9.29
C THR A 675 16.68 14.67 -9.00
N ASP A 676 17.40 15.32 -8.09
CA ASP A 676 17.29 16.77 -7.90
C ASP A 676 18.33 17.47 -8.78
N ASP A 677 17.87 18.08 -9.87
CA ASP A 677 18.76 18.69 -10.86
C ASP A 677 19.47 19.94 -10.31
N LYS A 678 18.97 20.52 -9.21
CA LYS A 678 19.56 21.70 -8.57
C LYS A 678 20.79 21.37 -7.72
N ASN A 679 20.90 20.13 -7.22
CA ASN A 679 21.96 19.69 -6.30
C ASN A 679 22.92 18.65 -6.92
N SER A 680 22.96 18.55 -8.25
CA SER A 680 23.77 17.65 -9.10
C SER A 680 25.31 17.72 -8.96
N ALA A 681 25.87 18.03 -7.79
CA ALA A 681 27.26 18.43 -7.64
C ALA A 681 28.24 17.32 -7.21
N SER A 682 27.79 16.13 -6.81
CA SER A 682 28.67 15.15 -6.13
C SER A 682 28.98 13.86 -6.91
N VAL A 683 28.18 13.50 -7.93
CA VAL A 683 28.47 12.41 -8.86
C VAL A 683 28.32 12.94 -10.27
N SER A 684 29.28 12.66 -11.15
CA SER A 684 29.13 12.94 -12.58
C SER A 684 27.93 12.14 -13.10
N GLN A 685 26.77 12.79 -13.23
CA GLN A 685 25.51 12.19 -13.69
C GLN A 685 25.67 11.48 -15.04
N SER A 686 26.70 11.85 -15.83
CA SER A 686 27.06 11.24 -17.11
C SER A 686 27.59 9.80 -17.02
N MET A 687 27.78 9.22 -15.83
CA MET A 687 28.18 7.81 -15.67
C MET A 687 27.02 6.85 -15.40
N ILE A 688 25.77 7.33 -15.28
CA ILE A 688 24.63 6.47 -14.93
C ILE A 688 23.74 6.30 -16.15
N LYS A 689 23.46 5.04 -16.47
CA LYS A 689 22.82 4.67 -17.72
C LYS A 689 21.43 4.12 -17.49
N LYS A 690 20.47 4.62 -18.27
CA LYS A 690 19.11 4.11 -18.25
C LYS A 690 19.11 2.60 -18.58
N PRO A 691 18.28 1.83 -17.88
CA PRO A 691 18.17 0.41 -18.12
C PRO A 691 17.72 0.15 -19.55
N GLY A 692 18.38 -0.79 -20.21
CA GLY A 692 18.02 -1.15 -21.59
C GLY A 692 18.10 -2.64 -21.89
N ILE A 693 18.82 -3.41 -21.08
CA ILE A 693 18.88 -4.87 -21.18
C ILE A 693 18.50 -5.49 -19.84
N ILE A 694 17.65 -6.52 -19.91
CA ILE A 694 17.37 -7.48 -18.85
C ILE A 694 18.21 -8.72 -19.15
N MET A 695 18.97 -9.17 -18.18
CA MET A 695 19.72 -10.42 -18.24
C MET A 695 19.13 -11.44 -17.27
N GLU A 696 18.96 -12.68 -17.71
CA GLU A 696 18.67 -13.83 -16.85
C GLU A 696 19.74 -14.89 -17.08
N ARG A 697 20.24 -15.50 -16.01
CA ARG A 697 21.22 -16.59 -16.09
C ARG A 697 20.65 -17.86 -15.49
N ASN A 698 20.70 -18.96 -16.24
CA ASN A 698 20.38 -20.29 -15.73
C ASN A 698 21.57 -21.25 -15.96
N ALA A 699 21.40 -22.53 -15.62
CA ALA A 699 22.47 -23.52 -15.72
C ALA A 699 23.00 -23.77 -17.15
N GLY A 700 22.22 -23.44 -18.18
CA GLY A 700 22.58 -23.68 -19.58
C GLY A 700 22.81 -22.42 -20.43
N TYR A 701 22.21 -21.28 -20.06
CA TYR A 701 22.10 -20.11 -20.92
C TYR A 701 22.21 -18.79 -20.16
N ILE A 702 22.59 -17.75 -20.90
CA ILE A 702 22.33 -16.35 -20.59
C ILE A 702 21.25 -15.88 -21.55
N ASN A 703 20.11 -15.50 -21.01
CA ASN A 703 19.04 -14.88 -21.76
C ASN A 703 19.18 -13.37 -21.63
N LEU A 704 19.06 -12.67 -22.76
CA LEU A 704 19.11 -11.23 -22.85
C LEU A 704 17.82 -10.77 -23.49
N ALA A 705 17.17 -9.78 -22.90
CA ALA A 705 16.00 -9.12 -23.44
C ALA A 705 16.18 -7.61 -23.40
N THR A 706 15.63 -6.87 -24.36
CA THR A 706 15.56 -5.40 -24.23
C THR A 706 14.44 -4.99 -23.29
N VAL A 707 14.68 -3.98 -22.45
CA VAL A 707 13.66 -3.46 -21.52
C VAL A 707 12.48 -2.85 -22.29
N GLY A 708 12.76 -2.18 -23.42
CA GLY A 708 11.76 -1.50 -24.24
C GLY A 708 11.18 -2.36 -25.36
N GLY A 709 11.50 -3.66 -25.40
CA GLY A 709 11.02 -4.61 -26.41
C GLY A 709 11.56 -4.39 -27.82
N GLU A 710 12.47 -3.43 -28.03
CA GLU A 710 13.12 -3.21 -29.33
C GLU A 710 14.07 -4.37 -29.70
N ARG A 711 14.46 -4.49 -30.97
CA ARG A 711 15.30 -5.61 -31.39
C ARG A 711 16.75 -5.45 -30.96
N ILE A 712 17.34 -6.55 -30.49
CA ILE A 712 18.78 -6.74 -30.38
C ILE A 712 19.33 -7.00 -31.79
N THR A 713 20.06 -6.03 -32.32
CA THR A 713 20.64 -6.06 -33.67
C THR A 713 21.97 -6.82 -33.69
N THR A 714 22.73 -6.79 -32.61
CA THR A 714 24.02 -7.48 -32.53
C THR A 714 24.35 -7.87 -31.09
N ILE A 715 24.97 -9.05 -30.93
CA ILE A 715 25.63 -9.49 -29.70
C ILE A 715 27.06 -9.83 -30.05
N GLU A 716 28.02 -9.29 -29.32
CA GLU A 716 29.44 -9.59 -29.45
C GLU A 716 30.01 -10.07 -28.11
N VAL A 717 30.89 -11.05 -28.16
CA VAL A 717 31.43 -11.70 -26.97
C VAL A 717 32.94 -11.56 -27.00
N TYR A 718 33.54 -11.10 -25.90
CA TYR A 718 34.97 -10.81 -25.81
C TYR A 718 35.64 -11.58 -24.67
N ASP A 719 36.88 -12.01 -24.91
CA ASP A 719 37.76 -12.60 -23.88
C ASP A 719 38.34 -11.54 -22.93
N ALA A 720 39.06 -11.98 -21.90
CA ALA A 720 39.71 -11.08 -20.95
C ALA A 720 40.80 -10.17 -21.55
N ALA A 721 41.31 -10.51 -22.73
CA ALA A 721 42.28 -9.70 -23.48
C ALA A 721 41.61 -8.71 -24.44
N GLY A 722 40.27 -8.62 -24.46
CA GLY A 722 39.51 -7.74 -25.35
C GLY A 722 39.39 -8.26 -26.78
N ARG A 723 39.69 -9.53 -27.05
CA ARG A 723 39.53 -10.13 -28.38
C ARG A 723 38.10 -10.65 -28.54
N ARG A 724 37.45 -10.29 -29.65
CA ARG A 724 36.11 -10.79 -29.98
C ARG A 724 36.18 -12.28 -30.30
N ILE A 725 35.55 -13.09 -29.46
CA ILE A 725 35.47 -14.56 -29.61
C ILE A 725 34.28 -14.93 -30.52
N ASN A 726 33.15 -14.22 -30.38
CA ASN A 726 31.93 -14.55 -31.11
C ASN A 726 31.09 -13.30 -31.42
N SER A 727 30.22 -13.39 -32.42
CA SER A 727 29.22 -12.37 -32.74
C SER A 727 27.98 -13.00 -33.36
N ALA A 728 26.81 -12.52 -32.96
CA ALA A 728 25.52 -12.92 -33.53
C ALA A 728 24.69 -11.68 -33.89
N ARG A 729 23.75 -11.84 -34.85
CA ARG A 729 22.71 -10.87 -35.16
C ARG A 729 21.36 -11.51 -34.89
N PRO A 730 20.86 -11.44 -33.65
CA PRO A 730 19.60 -12.08 -33.29
C PRO A 730 18.43 -11.51 -34.08
N ASP A 731 18.46 -10.20 -34.38
CA ASP A 731 17.35 -9.43 -34.97
C ASP A 731 16.01 -9.69 -34.26
N SER A 732 16.11 -9.89 -32.95
CA SER A 732 15.04 -10.24 -32.01
C SER A 732 15.25 -9.45 -30.73
N HIS A 733 14.18 -9.09 -30.03
CA HIS A 733 14.28 -8.43 -28.72
C HIS A 733 14.86 -9.35 -27.63
N LEU A 734 14.83 -10.67 -27.87
CA LEU A 734 15.34 -11.73 -27.00
C LEU A 734 16.49 -12.48 -27.68
N ALA A 735 17.52 -12.80 -26.93
CA ALA A 735 18.62 -13.63 -27.38
C ALA A 735 19.14 -14.53 -26.26
N SER A 736 19.36 -15.80 -26.59
CA SER A 736 19.93 -16.78 -25.65
C SER A 736 21.33 -17.15 -26.08
N ILE A 737 22.28 -17.05 -25.15
CA ILE A 737 23.68 -17.41 -25.35
C ILE A 737 23.95 -18.68 -24.54
N PRO A 738 24.26 -19.82 -25.18
CA PRO A 738 24.63 -21.03 -24.44
C PRO A 738 25.87 -20.79 -23.58
N LEU A 739 25.84 -21.17 -22.29
CA LEU A 739 26.94 -20.94 -21.35
C LEU A 739 28.25 -21.61 -21.80
N GLN A 740 28.17 -22.76 -22.45
CA GLN A 740 29.31 -23.45 -23.05
C GLN A 740 30.05 -22.62 -24.11
N ASN A 741 29.34 -21.68 -24.76
CA ASN A 741 29.91 -20.77 -25.77
C ASN A 741 30.54 -19.52 -25.15
N VAL A 742 30.41 -19.34 -23.83
CA VAL A 742 30.90 -18.15 -23.11
C VAL A 742 31.87 -18.49 -21.98
N LYS A 743 32.53 -19.66 -22.04
CA LYS A 743 33.59 -20.01 -21.09
C LYS A 743 34.85 -19.18 -21.36
N GLY A 744 35.36 -18.46 -20.36
CA GLY A 744 36.47 -17.51 -20.50
C GLY A 744 36.06 -16.15 -21.07
N VAL A 745 34.75 -15.86 -21.07
CA VAL A 745 34.20 -14.59 -21.55
C VAL A 745 34.22 -13.57 -20.43
N ASN A 746 34.74 -12.40 -20.77
CA ASN A 746 34.82 -11.31 -19.83
C ASN A 746 33.75 -10.25 -20.11
N ILE A 747 33.44 -9.99 -21.39
CA ILE A 747 32.49 -8.94 -21.78
C ILE A 747 31.52 -9.48 -22.83
N ILE A 748 30.22 -9.25 -22.62
CA ILE A 748 29.17 -9.41 -23.63
C ILE A 748 28.67 -8.01 -23.99
N LYS A 749 28.80 -7.64 -25.25
CA LYS A 749 28.36 -6.38 -25.80
C LYS A 749 27.06 -6.59 -26.57
N VAL A 750 26.02 -5.84 -26.22
CA VAL A 750 24.67 -5.97 -26.76
C VAL A 750 24.27 -4.66 -27.41
N THR A 751 23.95 -4.68 -28.70
CA THR A 751 23.50 -3.51 -29.44
C THR A 751 22.05 -3.70 -29.85
N SER A 752 21.16 -2.80 -29.40
CA SER A 752 19.77 -2.73 -29.82
C SER A 752 19.53 -1.53 -30.74
N GLU A 753 18.31 -1.40 -31.26
CA GLU A 753 17.88 -0.24 -32.04
C GLU A 753 17.95 1.08 -31.25
N LYS A 754 18.01 1.02 -29.91
CA LYS A 754 18.00 2.21 -29.03
C LYS A 754 19.33 2.46 -28.32
N GLY A 755 20.33 1.59 -28.46
CA GLY A 755 21.62 1.79 -27.78
C GLY A 755 22.51 0.57 -27.76
N GLU A 756 23.56 0.66 -26.93
CA GLU A 756 24.58 -0.37 -26.79
C GLU A 756 24.92 -0.54 -25.32
N TRP A 757 25.00 -1.77 -24.81
CA TRP A 757 25.30 -2.11 -23.42
C TRP A 757 26.40 -3.15 -23.31
N GLU A 758 27.17 -3.08 -22.21
CA GLU A 758 28.27 -4.00 -21.92
C GLU A 758 28.01 -4.70 -20.59
N ILE A 759 28.02 -6.02 -20.62
CA ILE A 759 27.84 -6.90 -19.48
C ILE A 759 29.21 -7.50 -19.13
N LYS A 760 29.68 -7.24 -17.90
CA LYS A 760 30.86 -7.91 -17.36
C LYS A 760 30.44 -9.26 -16.82
N ALA A 761 30.74 -10.31 -17.59
CA ALA A 761 30.19 -11.62 -17.32
C ALA A 761 31.08 -12.45 -16.38
N GLY A 762 32.41 -12.27 -16.43
CA GLY A 762 33.35 -13.00 -15.58
C GLY A 762 33.17 -14.52 -15.60
N LEU A 763 32.89 -15.11 -16.76
CA LEU A 763 32.40 -16.48 -16.95
C LEU A 763 33.48 -17.51 -17.28
#